data_AF-A0A2N2GW05-F1
#
_entry.id   AF-A0A2N2GW05-F1
#
_cell.length_a   1.000
_cell.length_b   1.000
_cell.length_c   1.000
_cell.angle_alpha   90.00
_cell.angle_beta   90.00
_cell.angle_gamma   90.00
#
_symmetry.space_group_name_H-M   'P 1'
#
loop_
_entity.id
_entity.type
_entity.pdbx_description
1 polymer ?
#
loop_
_entity_poly.entity_id
_entity_poly.type
_entity_poly.pdbx_seq_one_letter_code
_entity_poly.pdbx_strand_id
1 'polypeptide(L)'
;MMMVFFFGLGLVLGGFFLKLGGKTQEKSARTGGGAPPQATQARLKMEIPADAPGFGPADAPVTIVVFDDFQCPWCEKASKVIERVLKEHPADARFVMVNFPLPQMHKEAELAAQAGMEAHAQGKFKQMHDIMFANQRGINRAALDKWAQQIGLDMARFKNALDQNTHQAAVQRHMSMGKSLGVRGTPTMLINGRRFNMTRDMDQNYKVLNALIVEETATVKKQNIPRGQAWQRLTATGMATLEQLTGGSAARPTAEAAPAKGPQAAARREVDPNVSYKMEIESTDTWKGDPKALVTIVEFSEYQCHHCKNADGIVEEILAAYPQGVKFVFLNNPIRRHPHAHPAAVAALEVNAQKGMAAFWAFHKKMFENQKDINPENIQKWVQEAGLDMAKYKAAVDNKTHDATIARQQSLAMRFGARGTPAFFVNGYFLSGARPLAQFKPIIDREIAKANQAISEGKATAETYYQFLMTTAEPAAKWIGGDAKPNRRSTRPRLDHTKIYRVFPEGGAAVFNKLPFFGDPKGQVVVTMGIDVECPWCEKLLPTLEELMNGTPVPAGQAPAADHFGGYKTGVKFVLLHYPLPFHKAAPMAHQASQEVFEQKGPVAFYNFMKKCFQNQKQLTRPNLETWAQELGVNMPKFKEALDKETHKAFIEQIQLLARTIGVQGTPAVYVNGKFLLGRGMPIFRRAIDEALTAAAEMMKANPAITSDKVYEEIMKTAEPKAIWIAPPDADGAGAPVQIQKINVPGTPGGAPLGPIAPNRGIIPATPPQIGPRIVPVRPQPGLPPMAPAPAPAPAPAPAPANP
;
A
#
# COMPACT_ATOMS: atom_id res chain seq x y z
N MET A 1 77.95 28.76 19.07
CA MET A 1 77.95 29.07 20.51
C MET A 1 76.49 29.18 20.94
N MET A 2 75.75 28.08 21.13
CA MET A 2 75.61 27.30 22.39
C MET A 2 75.62 28.18 23.64
N MET A 3 74.47 28.30 24.33
CA MET A 3 74.30 27.70 25.67
C MET A 3 72.92 28.02 26.28
N VAL A 4 72.21 26.94 26.56
CA VAL A 4 71.18 26.79 27.60
C VAL A 4 71.90 26.76 28.96
N PHE A 5 71.34 27.34 30.04
CA PHE A 5 71.45 26.77 31.40
C PHE A 5 70.29 27.19 32.31
N PHE A 6 69.73 26.17 32.97
CA PHE A 6 68.70 26.12 34.00
C PHE A 6 69.25 26.43 35.40
N PHE A 7 68.38 26.72 36.39
CA PHE A 7 68.32 26.21 37.79
C PHE A 7 67.21 26.99 38.56
N GLY A 8 66.39 26.48 39.50
CA GLY A 8 66.27 25.21 40.23
C GLY A 8 64.81 25.09 40.78
N LEU A 9 64.26 23.88 40.96
CA LEU A 9 64.32 22.94 42.11
C LEU A 9 63.32 23.24 43.25
N GLY A 10 62.34 22.35 43.45
CA GLY A 10 61.43 22.31 44.60
C GLY A 10 60.37 21.19 44.51
N LEU A 11 60.68 20.03 45.08
CA LEU A 11 59.88 18.79 45.21
C LEU A 11 58.70 18.93 46.20
N VAL A 12 57.50 18.39 45.86
CA VAL A 12 56.68 17.52 46.75
C VAL A 12 55.84 16.54 45.90
N LEU A 13 55.86 15.27 46.32
CA LEU A 13 55.19 14.09 45.77
C LEU A 13 53.68 14.03 46.10
N GLY A 14 52.90 13.36 45.24
CA GLY A 14 51.59 12.80 45.60
C GLY A 14 50.57 12.82 44.47
N GLY A 15 50.52 11.76 43.66
CA GLY A 15 49.66 11.66 42.49
C GLY A 15 48.18 11.39 42.79
N PHE A 16 47.32 11.84 41.87
CA PHE A 16 46.20 11.04 41.37
C PHE A 16 45.78 11.54 39.98
N PHE A 17 45.60 10.59 39.06
CA PHE A 17 45.24 10.78 37.65
C PHE A 17 43.83 11.39 37.45
N LEU A 18 43.65 12.35 36.53
CA LEU A 18 43.00 12.16 35.21
C LEU A 18 42.65 13.49 34.48
N LYS A 19 43.32 13.67 33.33
CA LYS A 19 42.90 14.32 32.06
C LYS A 19 42.22 15.71 32.08
N LEU A 20 43.04 16.74 31.87
CA LEU A 20 42.71 17.91 31.08
C LEU A 20 42.67 17.54 29.59
N GLY A 21 41.61 17.98 28.90
CA GLY A 21 41.44 17.79 27.47
C GLY A 21 40.29 18.66 26.96
N GLY A 22 40.47 19.98 27.01
CA GLY A 22 39.58 20.91 26.34
C GLY A 22 39.57 20.64 24.83
N LYS A 23 38.42 20.18 24.32
CA LYS A 23 38.11 20.19 22.89
C LYS A 23 37.00 21.20 22.67
N THR A 24 37.33 22.23 21.91
CA THR A 24 36.42 23.13 21.22
C THR A 24 35.31 22.30 20.56
N GLN A 25 34.07 22.44 21.02
CA GLN A 25 32.92 21.83 20.37
C GLN A 25 32.59 22.65 19.11
N GLU A 26 32.96 22.10 17.96
CA GLU A 26 32.28 22.42 16.71
C GLU A 26 30.79 22.08 16.87
N LYS A 27 29.94 23.09 16.66
CA LYS A 27 28.48 22.92 16.59
C LYS A 27 28.13 21.96 15.44
N SER A 28 27.90 20.70 15.78
CA SER A 28 27.28 19.73 14.88
C SER A 28 25.81 20.12 14.63
N ALA A 29 25.57 20.72 13.47
CA ALA A 29 24.24 20.86 12.91
C ALA A 29 23.67 19.47 12.61
N ARG A 30 22.67 19.03 13.36
CA ARG A 30 21.96 17.77 13.09
C ARG A 30 20.92 17.99 11.99
N THR A 31 21.34 17.74 10.74
CA THR A 31 20.48 17.56 9.57
C THR A 31 19.67 16.28 9.70
N GLY A 32 18.37 16.34 9.38
CA GLY A 32 17.49 15.16 9.31
C GLY A 32 17.95 14.19 8.22
N GLY A 33 18.41 13.00 8.61
CA GLY A 33 18.97 12.01 7.69
C GLY A 33 18.05 10.81 7.46
N GLY A 34 17.58 10.62 6.23
CA GLY A 34 17.45 9.27 5.68
C GLY A 34 18.85 8.63 5.55
N ALA A 35 18.91 7.32 5.34
CA ALA A 35 20.18 6.63 5.11
C ALA A 35 20.96 7.30 3.95
N PRO A 36 22.31 7.38 4.03
CA PRO A 36 23.12 8.00 2.98
C PRO A 36 22.95 7.26 1.64
N PRO A 37 23.14 7.94 0.49
CA PRO A 37 23.17 7.29 -0.81
C PRO A 37 24.21 6.17 -0.81
N GLN A 38 23.86 5.04 -1.40
CA GLN A 38 24.76 3.89 -1.45
C GLN A 38 24.62 3.17 -2.77
N ALA A 39 25.75 2.69 -3.30
CA ALA A 39 25.79 1.73 -4.38
C ALA A 39 25.94 0.31 -3.86
N THR A 40 25.22 -0.64 -4.45
CA THR A 40 25.40 -2.07 -4.12
C THR A 40 26.79 -2.53 -4.54
N GLN A 41 27.36 -3.50 -3.82
CA GLN A 41 28.58 -4.18 -4.27
C GLN A 41 28.30 -5.18 -5.40
N ALA A 42 27.16 -5.87 -5.33
CA ALA A 42 26.69 -6.75 -6.40
C ALA A 42 26.33 -5.94 -7.67
N ARG A 43 26.47 -6.58 -8.83
CA ARG A 43 26.23 -6.02 -10.16
C ARG A 43 25.07 -6.71 -10.87
N LEU A 44 24.29 -5.94 -11.63
CA LEU A 44 23.20 -6.43 -12.47
C LEU A 44 23.77 -6.87 -13.81
N LYS A 45 23.49 -8.10 -14.21
CA LYS A 45 23.69 -8.61 -15.55
C LYS A 45 22.56 -8.09 -16.44
N MET A 46 22.90 -7.16 -17.31
CA MET A 46 22.04 -6.72 -18.40
C MET A 46 22.89 -6.29 -19.59
N GLU A 47 22.37 -6.46 -20.78
CA GLU A 47 22.92 -5.86 -21.98
C GLU A 47 22.39 -4.44 -22.13
N ILE A 48 23.26 -3.51 -22.50
CA ILE A 48 22.83 -2.16 -22.86
C ILE A 48 22.26 -2.26 -24.29
N PRO A 49 21.01 -1.81 -24.54
CA PRO A 49 20.45 -1.80 -25.89
C PRO A 49 21.37 -1.04 -26.84
N ALA A 50 21.61 -1.60 -28.03
CA ALA A 50 22.52 -0.99 -29.00
C ALA A 50 22.03 0.38 -29.50
N ASP A 51 20.71 0.60 -29.46
CA ASP A 51 20.02 1.85 -29.77
C ASP A 51 19.83 2.78 -28.56
N ALA A 52 20.36 2.43 -27.38
CA ALA A 52 20.26 3.27 -26.19
C ALA A 52 21.05 4.58 -26.36
N PRO A 53 20.37 5.74 -26.31
CA PRO A 53 21.02 7.01 -26.53
C PRO A 53 21.90 7.38 -25.32
N GLY A 54 22.98 8.10 -25.57
CA GLY A 54 23.94 8.46 -24.52
C GLY A 54 24.93 9.51 -24.97
N PHE A 55 25.81 9.91 -24.06
CA PHE A 55 26.91 10.84 -24.33
C PHE A 55 28.10 10.59 -23.40
N GLY A 56 29.27 11.08 -23.80
CA GLY A 56 30.57 10.73 -23.23
C GLY A 56 31.31 9.69 -24.09
N PRO A 57 32.59 9.39 -23.78
CA PRO A 57 33.39 8.46 -24.57
C PRO A 57 32.78 7.06 -24.59
N ALA A 58 32.59 6.47 -25.77
CA ALA A 58 32.03 5.11 -25.89
C ALA A 58 32.90 4.04 -25.20
N ASP A 59 34.20 4.33 -25.07
CA ASP A 59 35.19 3.48 -24.44
C ASP A 59 35.44 3.79 -22.94
N ALA A 60 34.64 4.67 -22.34
CA ALA A 60 34.81 5.09 -20.95
C ALA A 60 34.82 3.88 -19.98
N PRO A 61 35.74 3.83 -19.00
CA PRO A 61 35.82 2.76 -18.00
C PRO A 61 34.57 2.68 -17.10
N VAL A 62 33.81 3.76 -16.97
CA VAL A 62 32.56 3.76 -16.19
C VAL A 62 31.36 4.11 -17.07
N THR A 63 30.36 3.24 -17.08
CA THR A 63 29.07 3.51 -17.73
C THR A 63 27.98 3.70 -16.68
N ILE A 64 27.34 4.87 -16.73
CA ILE A 64 26.17 5.24 -15.93
C ILE A 64 24.92 4.95 -16.78
N VAL A 65 24.26 3.84 -16.53
CA VAL A 65 22.97 3.50 -17.17
C VAL A 65 21.84 4.02 -16.30
N VAL A 66 20.93 4.79 -16.89
CA VAL A 66 19.75 5.33 -16.21
C VAL A 66 18.49 4.94 -16.94
N PHE A 67 17.58 4.26 -16.23
CA PHE A 67 16.20 4.09 -16.68
C PHE A 67 15.44 5.37 -16.38
N ASP A 68 15.06 6.08 -17.44
CA ASP A 68 14.79 7.51 -17.38
C ASP A 68 13.48 7.91 -18.09
N ASP A 69 12.88 9.01 -17.65
CA ASP A 69 11.66 9.63 -18.14
C ASP A 69 11.84 11.16 -18.14
N PHE A 70 11.77 11.77 -19.33
CA PHE A 70 12.00 13.21 -19.52
C PHE A 70 11.02 14.11 -18.76
N GLN A 71 9.86 13.62 -18.33
CA GLN A 71 8.88 14.37 -17.53
C GLN A 71 8.96 14.08 -16.03
N CYS A 72 9.84 13.18 -15.59
CA CYS A 72 10.00 12.85 -14.17
C CYS A 72 10.85 13.88 -13.42
N PRO A 73 10.33 14.52 -12.34
CA PRO A 73 11.08 15.51 -11.57
C PRO A 73 12.30 14.96 -10.83
N TRP A 74 12.33 13.65 -10.52
CA TRP A 74 13.50 13.01 -9.93
C TRP A 74 14.59 12.72 -10.96
N CYS A 75 14.21 12.50 -12.22
CA CYS A 75 15.16 12.31 -13.30
C CYS A 75 15.88 13.60 -13.65
N GLU A 76 15.17 14.74 -13.65
CA GLU A 76 15.79 16.07 -13.78
C GLU A 76 16.90 16.28 -12.73
N LYS A 77 16.63 15.89 -11.48
CA LYS A 77 17.61 15.99 -10.38
C LYS A 77 18.79 15.03 -10.58
N ALA A 78 18.53 13.80 -11.02
CA ALA A 78 19.60 12.85 -11.34
C ALA A 78 20.49 13.35 -12.48
N SER A 79 19.88 13.89 -13.53
CA SER A 79 20.56 14.48 -14.68
C SER A 79 21.56 15.55 -14.25
N LYS A 80 21.17 16.48 -13.36
CA LYS A 80 22.07 17.50 -12.78
C LYS A 80 23.26 16.91 -12.01
N VAL A 81 23.02 15.84 -11.23
CA VAL A 81 24.09 15.15 -10.48
C VAL A 81 25.06 14.46 -11.45
N ILE A 82 24.53 13.78 -12.46
CA ILE A 82 25.30 13.07 -13.48
C ILE A 82 26.12 14.06 -14.31
N GLU A 83 25.54 15.17 -14.75
CA GLU A 83 26.21 16.23 -15.51
C GLU A 83 27.43 16.75 -14.75
N ARG A 84 27.27 17.03 -13.46
CA ARG A 84 28.38 17.48 -12.60
C ARG A 84 29.51 16.44 -12.54
N VAL A 85 29.17 15.16 -12.37
CA VAL A 85 30.17 14.08 -12.34
C VAL A 85 30.86 13.91 -13.71
N LEU A 86 30.13 13.94 -14.81
CA LEU A 86 30.70 13.82 -16.15
C LEU A 86 31.62 14.99 -16.51
N LYS A 87 31.34 16.19 -15.99
CA LYS A 87 32.22 17.35 -16.16
C LYS A 87 33.57 17.17 -15.45
N GLU A 88 33.58 16.51 -14.30
CA GLU A 88 34.80 16.22 -13.53
C GLU A 88 35.55 14.98 -14.04
N HIS A 89 34.84 14.06 -14.70
CA HIS A 89 35.37 12.79 -15.23
C HIS A 89 35.12 12.61 -16.75
N PRO A 90 35.51 13.58 -17.60
CA PRO A 90 35.10 13.60 -19.01
C PRO A 90 35.66 12.44 -19.86
N ALA A 91 36.80 11.86 -19.45
CA ALA A 91 37.43 10.72 -20.12
C ALA A 91 37.07 9.35 -19.49
N ASP A 92 36.52 9.38 -18.28
CA ASP A 92 36.38 8.20 -17.41
C ASP A 92 34.94 7.71 -17.26
N ALA A 93 33.94 8.58 -17.49
CA ALA A 93 32.54 8.21 -17.37
C ALA A 93 31.73 8.56 -18.63
N ARG A 94 30.74 7.71 -18.95
CA ARG A 94 29.72 7.98 -19.97
C ARG A 94 28.32 7.76 -19.41
N PHE A 95 27.35 8.50 -19.94
CA PHE A 95 25.93 8.35 -19.64
C PHE A 95 25.22 7.59 -20.75
N VAL A 96 24.33 6.69 -20.35
CA VAL A 96 23.43 5.95 -21.24
C VAL A 96 22.03 6.00 -20.66
N MET A 97 21.08 6.46 -21.47
CA MET A 97 19.67 6.48 -21.14
C MET A 97 18.97 5.24 -21.70
N VAL A 98 18.25 4.53 -20.84
CA VAL A 98 17.30 3.49 -21.23
C VAL A 98 15.90 4.04 -21.02
N ASN A 99 15.21 4.34 -22.12
CA ASN A 99 13.88 4.96 -22.09
C ASN A 99 12.90 4.14 -21.22
N PHE A 100 12.35 4.77 -20.19
CA PHE A 100 11.35 4.17 -19.31
C PHE A 100 10.22 5.17 -19.00
N PRO A 101 9.54 5.72 -20.03
CA PRO A 101 8.46 6.69 -19.82
C PRO A 101 7.33 6.08 -18.99
N LEU A 102 6.73 6.90 -18.12
CA LEU A 102 5.65 6.52 -17.22
C LEU A 102 4.35 7.21 -17.66
N PRO A 103 3.71 6.79 -18.78
CA PRO A 103 2.61 7.54 -19.41
C PRO A 103 1.39 7.75 -18.51
N GLN A 104 1.15 6.84 -17.57
CA GLN A 104 0.13 6.95 -16.51
C GLN A 104 0.34 8.14 -15.55
N MET A 105 1.56 8.67 -15.44
CA MET A 105 1.90 9.83 -14.61
C MET A 105 2.33 11.04 -15.46
N HIS A 106 2.91 10.79 -16.62
CA HIS A 106 3.57 11.77 -17.46
C HIS A 106 3.08 11.63 -18.91
N LYS A 107 2.08 12.43 -19.29
CA LYS A 107 1.33 12.28 -20.55
C LYS A 107 2.20 12.35 -21.81
N GLU A 108 3.22 13.19 -21.81
CA GLU A 108 4.08 13.47 -22.96
C GLU A 108 5.41 12.68 -22.92
N ALA A 109 5.60 11.81 -21.93
CA ALA A 109 6.87 11.11 -21.71
C ALA A 109 7.25 10.17 -22.86
N GLU A 110 6.28 9.48 -23.47
CA GLU A 110 6.54 8.61 -24.62
C GLU A 110 6.94 9.42 -25.85
N LEU A 111 6.24 10.53 -26.12
CA LEU A 111 6.59 11.44 -27.22
C LEU A 111 7.98 12.08 -27.01
N ALA A 112 8.29 12.48 -25.78
CA ALA A 112 9.62 13.02 -25.43
C ALA A 112 10.73 11.98 -25.55
N ALA A 113 10.46 10.72 -25.18
CA ALA A 113 11.42 9.63 -25.39
C ALA A 113 11.68 9.39 -26.89
N GLN A 114 10.64 9.42 -27.73
CA GLN A 114 10.80 9.32 -29.18
C GLN A 114 11.58 10.52 -29.75
N ALA A 115 11.33 11.73 -29.25
CA ALA A 115 12.08 12.92 -29.64
C ALA A 115 13.57 12.84 -29.26
N GLY A 116 13.87 12.27 -28.09
CA GLY A 116 15.25 11.96 -27.69
C GLY A 116 15.91 10.94 -28.62
N MET A 117 15.20 9.87 -29.00
CA MET A 117 15.71 8.85 -29.93
C MET A 117 15.96 9.42 -31.32
N GLU A 118 15.09 10.29 -31.82
CA GLU A 118 15.33 10.92 -33.13
C GLU A 118 16.50 11.90 -33.08
N ALA A 119 16.61 12.68 -32.01
CA ALA A 119 17.79 13.52 -31.79
C ALA A 119 19.07 12.69 -31.71
N HIS A 120 19.02 11.50 -31.11
CA HIS A 120 20.13 10.54 -31.10
C HIS A 120 20.47 10.03 -32.50
N ALA A 121 19.46 9.67 -33.30
CA ALA A 121 19.63 9.24 -34.68
C ALA A 121 20.18 10.33 -35.62
N GLN A 122 20.20 11.59 -35.15
CA GLN A 122 20.81 12.75 -35.81
C GLN A 122 22.07 13.28 -35.08
N GLY A 123 22.58 12.55 -34.08
CA GLY A 123 23.82 12.91 -33.37
C GLY A 123 23.72 14.07 -32.37
N LYS A 124 22.50 14.52 -32.03
CA LYS A 124 22.25 15.65 -31.11
C LYS A 124 21.46 15.27 -29.85
N PHE A 125 21.62 14.02 -29.40
CA PHE A 125 20.94 13.54 -28.19
C PHE A 125 21.21 14.40 -26.97
N LYS A 126 22.48 14.75 -26.70
CA LYS A 126 22.85 15.52 -25.51
C LYS A 126 22.13 16.88 -25.47
N GLN A 127 22.10 17.58 -26.60
CA GLN A 127 21.44 18.88 -26.71
C GLN A 127 19.93 18.76 -26.48
N MET A 128 19.30 17.73 -27.04
CA MET A 128 17.87 17.48 -26.85
C MET A 128 17.54 17.05 -25.40
N HIS A 129 18.37 16.18 -24.82
CA HIS A 129 18.27 15.78 -23.43
C HIS A 129 18.35 16.98 -22.48
N ASP A 130 19.37 17.83 -22.65
CA ASP A 130 19.62 18.98 -21.78
C ASP A 130 18.48 20.01 -21.88
N ILE A 131 18.03 20.33 -23.12
CA ILE A 131 16.96 21.32 -23.31
C ILE A 131 15.61 20.80 -22.79
N MET A 132 15.31 19.50 -22.92
CA MET A 132 14.09 18.91 -22.38
C MET A 132 14.10 18.91 -20.85
N PHE A 133 15.20 18.54 -20.19
CA PHE A 133 15.26 18.59 -18.72
C PHE A 133 15.27 20.02 -18.19
N ALA A 134 15.93 20.97 -18.87
CA ALA A 134 15.89 22.38 -18.50
C ALA A 134 14.48 22.98 -18.60
N ASN A 135 13.61 22.43 -19.47
CA ASN A 135 12.26 22.95 -19.73
C ASN A 135 11.16 21.90 -19.46
N GLN A 136 11.42 20.97 -18.53
CA GLN A 136 10.62 19.75 -18.33
C GLN A 136 9.10 19.96 -18.24
N ARG A 137 8.66 21.01 -17.54
CA ARG A 137 7.22 21.30 -17.35
C ARG A 137 6.49 21.69 -18.64
N GLY A 138 7.22 22.19 -19.64
CA GLY A 138 6.68 22.67 -20.91
C GLY A 138 6.72 21.63 -22.03
N ILE A 139 7.17 20.39 -21.75
CA ILE A 139 7.24 19.34 -22.76
C ILE A 139 5.84 19.09 -23.34
N ASN A 140 5.71 19.28 -24.65
CA ASN A 140 4.59 18.92 -25.52
C ASN A 140 5.09 18.94 -26.97
N ARG A 141 4.27 18.52 -27.94
CA ARG A 141 4.67 18.45 -29.34
C ARG A 141 5.25 19.77 -29.89
N ALA A 142 4.58 20.91 -29.67
CA ALA A 142 5.04 22.19 -30.19
C ALA A 142 6.39 22.62 -29.57
N ALA A 143 6.57 22.36 -28.27
CA ALA A 143 7.82 22.63 -27.59
C ALA A 143 8.96 21.74 -28.11
N LEU A 144 8.70 20.45 -28.33
CA LEU A 144 9.67 19.51 -28.90
C LEU A 144 10.10 19.93 -30.30
N ASP A 145 9.16 20.33 -31.17
CA ASP A 145 9.48 20.84 -32.51
C ASP A 145 10.35 22.11 -32.43
N LYS A 146 10.01 23.04 -31.55
CA LYS A 146 10.78 24.28 -31.33
C LYS A 146 12.20 23.97 -30.85
N TRP A 147 12.35 23.09 -29.87
CA TRP A 147 13.66 22.73 -29.32
C TRP A 147 14.51 21.95 -30.32
N ALA A 148 13.90 21.01 -31.06
CA ALA A 148 14.55 20.32 -32.17
C ALA A 148 15.10 21.30 -33.21
N GLN A 149 14.34 22.33 -33.56
CA GLN A 149 14.78 23.38 -34.47
C GLN A 149 15.93 24.20 -33.86
N GLN A 150 15.82 24.58 -32.59
CA GLN A 150 16.86 25.36 -31.89
C GLN A 150 18.19 24.64 -31.80
N ILE A 151 18.18 23.33 -31.59
CA ILE A 151 19.42 22.53 -31.57
C ILE A 151 19.87 22.13 -32.99
N GLY A 152 19.10 22.50 -34.02
CA GLY A 152 19.42 22.33 -35.43
C GLY A 152 19.24 20.90 -35.95
N LEU A 153 18.19 20.20 -35.53
CA LEU A 153 17.79 18.93 -36.17
C LEU A 153 17.21 19.18 -37.57
N ASP A 154 17.28 18.17 -38.44
CA ASP A 154 16.47 18.10 -39.64
C ASP A 154 15.00 18.00 -39.22
N MET A 155 14.28 19.10 -39.39
CA MET A 155 12.91 19.24 -38.94
C MET A 155 11.90 18.43 -39.75
N ALA A 156 12.19 18.17 -41.03
CA ALA A 156 11.30 17.35 -41.85
C ALA A 156 11.39 15.90 -41.38
N ARG A 157 12.61 15.40 -41.19
CA ARG A 157 12.85 14.06 -40.65
C ARG A 157 12.34 13.94 -39.21
N PHE A 158 12.57 14.94 -38.37
CA PHE A 158 12.14 14.93 -36.96
C PHE A 158 10.62 14.87 -36.80
N LYS A 159 9.89 15.75 -37.50
CA LYS A 159 8.43 15.75 -37.47
C LYS A 159 7.87 14.44 -37.98
N ASN A 160 8.37 13.96 -39.12
CA ASN A 160 7.95 12.67 -39.67
C ASN A 160 8.19 11.51 -38.69
N ALA A 161 9.35 11.49 -38.01
CA ALA A 161 9.66 10.45 -37.04
C ALA A 161 8.68 10.44 -35.85
N LEU A 162 8.27 11.63 -35.37
CA LEU A 162 7.27 11.75 -34.30
C LEU A 162 5.85 11.45 -34.77
N ASP A 163 5.47 11.90 -35.97
CA ASP A 163 4.14 11.67 -36.54
C ASP A 163 3.90 10.19 -36.85
N GLN A 164 4.93 9.50 -37.35
CA GLN A 164 4.88 8.08 -37.70
C GLN A 164 5.25 7.14 -36.55
N ASN A 165 5.55 7.69 -35.36
CA ASN A 165 6.01 6.92 -34.21
C ASN A 165 7.22 6.02 -34.51
N THR A 166 8.17 6.49 -35.32
CA THR A 166 9.29 5.70 -35.84
C THR A 166 10.11 5.03 -34.72
N HIS A 167 10.24 5.70 -33.57
CA HIS A 167 11.04 5.21 -32.44
C HIS A 167 10.23 4.47 -31.38
N GLN A 168 8.91 4.33 -31.56
CA GLN A 168 8.04 3.70 -30.57
C GLN A 168 8.47 2.27 -30.25
N ALA A 169 8.81 1.47 -31.25
CA ALA A 169 9.27 0.10 -31.02
C ALA A 169 10.55 0.05 -30.15
N ALA A 170 11.50 0.97 -30.35
CA ALA A 170 12.71 1.08 -29.53
C ALA A 170 12.39 1.48 -28.08
N VAL A 171 11.53 2.49 -27.90
CA VAL A 171 11.06 2.92 -26.58
C VAL A 171 10.36 1.78 -25.85
N GLN A 172 9.48 1.02 -26.52
CA GLN A 172 8.79 -0.12 -25.91
C GLN A 172 9.73 -1.30 -25.59
N ARG A 173 10.78 -1.52 -26.40
CA ARG A 173 11.84 -2.48 -26.07
C ARG A 173 12.60 -2.09 -24.81
N HIS A 174 13.02 -0.82 -24.70
CA HIS A 174 13.69 -0.30 -23.49
C HIS A 174 12.81 -0.47 -22.25
N MET A 175 11.52 -0.12 -22.36
CA MET A 175 10.55 -0.30 -21.28
C MET A 175 10.39 -1.77 -20.88
N SER A 176 10.24 -2.67 -21.86
CA SER A 176 10.07 -4.10 -21.61
C SER A 176 11.30 -4.70 -20.94
N MET A 177 12.50 -4.30 -21.36
CA MET A 177 13.75 -4.69 -20.72
C MET A 177 13.85 -4.16 -19.28
N GLY A 178 13.51 -2.89 -19.04
CA GLY A 178 13.49 -2.35 -17.67
C GLY A 178 12.54 -3.13 -16.77
N LYS A 179 11.34 -3.47 -17.27
CA LYS A 179 10.36 -4.28 -16.54
C LYS A 179 10.89 -5.68 -16.23
N SER A 180 11.51 -6.36 -17.20
CA SER A 180 12.07 -7.70 -16.99
C SER A 180 13.22 -7.72 -15.98
N LEU A 181 13.99 -6.63 -15.90
CA LEU A 181 15.06 -6.44 -14.92
C LEU A 181 14.55 -6.02 -13.52
N GLY A 182 13.24 -5.75 -13.37
CA GLY A 182 12.62 -5.36 -12.11
C GLY A 182 12.67 -3.86 -11.80
N VAL A 183 12.85 -3.00 -12.82
CA VAL A 183 12.73 -1.55 -12.69
C VAL A 183 11.28 -1.19 -12.38
N ARG A 184 11.06 -0.40 -11.33
CA ARG A 184 9.73 -0.03 -10.82
C ARG A 184 9.44 1.46 -10.85
N GLY A 185 10.38 2.27 -11.32
CA GLY A 185 10.26 3.72 -11.36
C GLY A 185 11.54 4.37 -11.84
N THR A 186 11.45 5.66 -12.12
CA THR A 186 12.54 6.49 -12.64
C THR A 186 12.92 7.57 -11.61
N PRO A 187 14.21 7.94 -11.50
CA PRO A 187 15.34 7.30 -12.15
C PRO A 187 15.69 5.98 -11.45
N THR A 188 16.08 4.95 -12.21
CA THR A 188 16.82 3.80 -11.67
C THR A 188 18.22 3.83 -12.27
N MET A 189 19.25 3.94 -11.43
CA MET A 189 20.63 4.14 -11.86
C MET A 189 21.51 2.91 -11.60
N LEU A 190 22.33 2.57 -12.58
CA LEU A 190 23.32 1.49 -12.53
C LEU A 190 24.69 2.02 -12.96
N ILE A 191 25.69 1.85 -12.11
CA ILE A 191 27.07 2.27 -12.37
C ILE A 191 27.90 1.00 -12.59
N ASN A 192 28.26 0.71 -13.84
CA ASN A 192 28.84 -0.60 -14.22
C ASN A 192 28.06 -1.79 -13.64
N GLY A 193 26.72 -1.70 -13.68
CA GLY A 193 25.79 -2.69 -13.12
C GLY A 193 25.54 -2.58 -11.61
N ARG A 194 26.28 -1.79 -10.83
CA ARG A 194 26.00 -1.55 -9.41
C ARG A 194 24.81 -0.61 -9.26
N ARG A 195 23.78 -1.00 -8.52
CA ARG A 195 22.61 -0.15 -8.30
C ARG A 195 22.97 1.01 -7.40
N PHE A 196 22.76 2.23 -7.87
CA PHE A 196 22.94 3.46 -7.11
C PHE A 196 21.58 3.94 -6.58
N ASN A 197 21.45 4.03 -5.24
CA ASN A 197 20.23 4.51 -4.60
C ASN A 197 20.36 5.98 -4.23
N MET A 198 19.70 6.85 -5.01
CA MET A 198 19.63 8.28 -4.71
C MET A 198 18.84 8.57 -3.44
N THR A 199 19.22 9.65 -2.76
CA THR A 199 18.48 10.24 -1.64
C THR A 199 17.96 11.63 -2.01
N ARG A 200 17.33 12.31 -1.05
CA ARG A 200 16.85 13.69 -1.22
C ARG A 200 17.98 14.73 -1.21
N ASP A 201 19.16 14.36 -0.71
CA ASP A 201 20.33 15.23 -0.61
C ASP A 201 21.17 15.13 -1.90
N MET A 202 21.12 16.19 -2.72
CA MET A 202 21.78 16.20 -4.04
C MET A 202 23.29 16.31 -3.94
N ASP A 203 23.81 17.03 -2.94
CA ASP A 203 25.25 17.15 -2.73
C ASP A 203 25.83 15.82 -2.25
N GLN A 204 25.11 15.12 -1.36
CA GLN A 204 25.51 13.79 -0.95
C GLN A 204 25.42 12.79 -2.10
N ASN A 205 24.37 12.83 -2.93
CA ASN A 205 24.29 11.98 -4.13
C ASN A 205 25.49 12.20 -5.05
N TYR A 206 25.86 13.46 -5.32
CA TYR A 206 27.03 13.81 -6.11
C TYR A 206 28.32 13.27 -5.47
N LYS A 207 28.56 13.50 -4.18
CA LYS A 207 29.77 13.02 -3.50
C LYS A 207 29.93 11.51 -3.59
N VAL A 208 28.85 10.75 -3.35
CA VAL A 208 28.88 9.29 -3.39
C VAL A 208 29.05 8.79 -4.83
N LEU A 209 28.35 9.37 -5.80
CA LEU A 209 28.50 8.99 -7.21
C LEU A 209 29.92 9.29 -7.70
N ASN A 210 30.47 10.46 -7.38
CA ASN A 210 31.83 10.86 -7.72
C ASN A 210 32.87 9.87 -7.17
N ALA A 211 32.77 9.53 -5.88
CA ALA A 211 33.64 8.53 -5.27
C ALA A 211 33.53 7.15 -5.94
N LEU A 212 32.31 6.76 -6.33
CA LEU A 212 32.05 5.51 -7.03
C LEU A 212 32.65 5.49 -8.45
N ILE A 213 32.64 6.61 -9.18
CA ILE A 213 33.33 6.69 -10.49
C ILE A 213 34.83 6.43 -10.31
N VAL A 214 35.46 7.03 -9.29
CA VAL A 214 36.88 6.83 -8.98
C VAL A 214 37.15 5.36 -8.62
N GLU A 215 36.31 4.76 -7.78
CA GLU A 215 36.40 3.35 -7.38
C GLU A 215 36.28 2.38 -8.57
N GLU A 216 35.28 2.59 -9.44
CA GLU A 216 35.04 1.77 -10.61
C GLU A 216 36.18 1.92 -11.64
N THR A 217 36.68 3.14 -11.84
CA THR A 217 37.83 3.39 -12.72
C THR A 217 39.08 2.67 -12.21
N ALA A 218 39.35 2.72 -10.92
CA ALA A 218 40.45 1.98 -10.30
C ALA A 218 40.27 0.45 -10.44
N THR A 219 39.04 -0.05 -10.32
CA THR A 219 38.71 -1.47 -10.50
C THR A 219 38.99 -1.93 -11.92
N VAL A 220 38.56 -1.17 -12.92
CA VAL A 220 38.80 -1.47 -14.35
C VAL A 220 40.30 -1.52 -14.65
N LYS A 221 41.07 -0.54 -14.15
CA LYS A 221 42.53 -0.53 -14.28
C LYS A 221 43.18 -1.73 -13.59
N LYS A 222 42.80 -2.03 -12.35
CA LYS A 222 43.35 -3.14 -11.57
C LYS A 222 43.08 -4.51 -12.20
N GLN A 223 41.91 -4.70 -12.80
CA GLN A 223 41.54 -5.96 -13.47
C GLN A 223 42.03 -6.02 -14.92
N ASN A 224 42.78 -5.02 -15.39
CA ASN A 224 43.28 -4.89 -16.75
C ASN A 224 42.17 -5.05 -17.80
N ILE A 225 40.97 -4.54 -17.50
CA ILE A 225 39.82 -4.62 -18.40
C ILE A 225 40.01 -3.58 -19.50
N PRO A 226 39.95 -3.96 -20.79
CA PRO A 226 40.05 -3.01 -21.88
C PRO A 226 38.98 -1.93 -21.80
N ARG A 227 39.36 -0.70 -22.19
CA ARG A 227 38.42 0.42 -22.37
C ARG A 227 37.26 0.00 -23.26
N GLY A 228 36.05 0.43 -22.93
CA GLY A 228 34.80 0.05 -23.60
C GLY A 228 34.25 -1.35 -23.29
N GLN A 229 35.01 -2.21 -22.60
CA GLN A 229 34.54 -3.55 -22.19
C GLN A 229 34.13 -3.62 -20.72
N ALA A 230 34.29 -2.53 -19.96
CA ALA A 230 34.06 -2.49 -18.52
C ALA A 230 32.66 -2.98 -18.14
N TRP A 231 31.61 -2.51 -18.84
CA TRP A 231 30.25 -2.97 -18.56
C TRP A 231 30.12 -4.48 -18.77
N GLN A 232 30.38 -4.98 -19.98
CA GLN A 232 30.16 -6.40 -20.30
C GLN A 232 30.98 -7.32 -19.39
N ARG A 233 32.24 -6.96 -19.09
CA ARG A 233 33.14 -7.75 -18.24
C ARG A 233 32.71 -7.75 -16.77
N LEU A 234 32.39 -6.58 -16.22
CA LEU A 234 32.01 -6.46 -14.82
C LEU A 234 30.61 -7.04 -14.55
N THR A 235 29.71 -7.04 -15.54
CA THR A 235 28.35 -7.58 -15.38
C THR A 235 28.16 -9.02 -15.84
N ALA A 236 29.17 -9.67 -16.45
CA ALA A 236 29.04 -11.01 -17.06
C ALA A 236 28.48 -12.09 -16.11
N THR A 237 28.92 -12.03 -14.85
CA THR A 237 28.52 -12.90 -13.75
C THR A 237 27.56 -12.22 -12.76
N GLY A 238 27.02 -11.06 -13.14
CA GLY A 238 26.10 -10.29 -12.33
C GLY A 238 24.74 -10.99 -12.15
N MET A 239 23.96 -10.47 -11.21
CA MET A 239 22.60 -10.91 -10.95
C MET A 239 21.69 -10.62 -12.14
N ALA A 240 20.80 -11.54 -12.52
CA ALA A 240 19.90 -11.35 -13.66
C ALA A 240 18.82 -10.29 -13.42
N THR A 241 18.45 -9.99 -12.17
CA THR A 241 17.41 -9.00 -11.84
C THR A 241 17.81 -8.06 -10.70
N LEU A 242 17.22 -6.87 -10.66
CA LEU A 242 17.45 -5.89 -9.59
C LEU A 242 17.00 -6.42 -8.22
N GLU A 243 16.05 -7.34 -8.20
CA GLU A 243 15.59 -8.02 -6.99
C GLU A 243 16.69 -8.90 -6.40
N GLN A 244 17.35 -9.70 -7.23
CA GLN A 244 18.50 -10.52 -6.83
C GLN A 244 19.68 -9.67 -6.34
N LEU A 245 19.94 -8.53 -7.00
CA LEU A 245 21.01 -7.61 -6.65
C LEU A 245 20.80 -6.89 -5.31
N THR A 246 19.55 -6.60 -4.94
CA THR A 246 19.23 -6.09 -3.60
C THR A 246 19.21 -7.20 -2.54
N GLY A 247 19.72 -8.39 -2.88
CA GLY A 247 19.43 -9.65 -2.21
C GLY A 247 17.98 -10.02 -2.53
N GLY A 248 17.76 -11.02 -3.38
CA GLY A 248 16.41 -11.57 -3.57
C GLY A 248 15.92 -11.92 -2.17
N SER A 249 14.95 -11.16 -1.65
CA SER A 249 14.85 -10.92 -0.21
C SER A 249 14.95 -12.21 0.62
N ALA A 250 16.15 -12.54 1.10
CA ALA A 250 16.27 -12.88 2.49
C ALA A 250 16.03 -11.57 3.22
N ALA A 251 14.91 -11.49 3.95
CA ALA A 251 14.89 -10.65 5.13
C ALA A 251 16.19 -10.97 5.92
N ARG A 252 16.77 -9.96 6.56
CA ARG A 252 17.95 -10.04 7.45
C ARG A 252 18.16 -11.42 8.15
N PRO A 253 19.43 -11.84 8.38
CA PRO A 253 19.81 -13.20 8.77
C PRO A 253 19.18 -13.71 10.08
N THR A 254 19.04 -15.03 10.10
CA THR A 254 18.64 -15.92 11.19
C THR A 254 19.54 -15.84 12.42
N ALA A 255 18.95 -15.84 13.61
CA ALA A 255 19.45 -16.70 14.68
C ALA A 255 18.87 -18.10 14.45
N GLU A 256 19.74 -19.01 14.03
CA GLU A 256 19.69 -20.48 13.98
C GLU A 256 18.52 -21.24 13.33
N ALA A 257 18.93 -22.28 12.60
CA ALA A 257 18.15 -23.03 11.62
C ALA A 257 17.31 -24.15 12.23
N ALA A 258 16.18 -24.45 11.58
CA ALA A 258 15.55 -25.76 11.55
C ALA A 258 14.85 -25.98 10.18
N PRO A 259 14.68 -27.24 9.71
CA PRO A 259 15.09 -27.63 8.35
C PRO A 259 14.00 -27.65 7.26
N ALA A 260 14.47 -27.83 6.02
CA ALA A 260 13.78 -27.86 4.71
C ALA A 260 12.65 -28.91 4.59
N LYS A 261 11.65 -28.88 3.68
CA LYS A 261 11.51 -28.44 2.26
C LYS A 261 10.02 -28.17 1.91
N GLY A 262 9.77 -27.41 0.83
CA GLY A 262 8.50 -27.41 0.06
C GLY A 262 8.51 -26.39 -1.11
N PRO A 263 7.89 -26.66 -2.28
CA PRO A 263 8.23 -26.01 -3.56
C PRO A 263 7.67 -24.59 -3.77
N GLN A 264 8.29 -23.91 -4.74
CA GLN A 264 8.20 -22.50 -5.16
C GLN A 264 6.81 -21.84 -5.30
N ALA A 265 6.82 -20.55 -4.94
CA ALA A 265 6.27 -19.36 -5.62
C ALA A 265 4.74 -19.17 -5.78
N ALA A 266 4.28 -18.01 -5.30
CA ALA A 266 3.26 -17.24 -6.02
C ALA A 266 3.75 -15.79 -6.18
N ALA A 267 4.34 -15.51 -7.34
CA ALA A 267 4.57 -14.16 -7.85
C ALA A 267 3.23 -13.41 -7.93
N ARG A 268 3.22 -12.12 -7.59
CA ARG A 268 2.06 -11.25 -7.85
C ARG A 268 1.95 -11.04 -9.37
N ARG A 269 1.04 -11.75 -10.03
CA ARG A 269 0.71 -11.60 -11.45
C ARG A 269 0.06 -10.22 -11.70
N GLU A 270 0.59 -9.44 -12.65
CA GLU A 270 -0.24 -8.47 -13.37
C GLU A 270 -1.39 -9.23 -14.06
N VAL A 271 -2.53 -8.57 -14.28
CA VAL A 271 -3.66 -9.18 -14.99
C VAL A 271 -3.17 -9.50 -16.38
N ASP A 272 -3.10 -10.79 -16.70
CA ASP A 272 -2.60 -11.26 -17.98
C ASP A 272 -3.71 -11.03 -19.02
N PRO A 273 -3.50 -10.17 -20.03
CA PRO A 273 -4.52 -9.91 -21.05
C PRO A 273 -4.82 -11.15 -21.91
N ASN A 274 -4.01 -12.22 -21.80
CA ASN A 274 -4.20 -13.49 -22.49
C ASN A 274 -4.90 -14.55 -21.63
N VAL A 275 -5.32 -14.21 -20.41
CA VAL A 275 -6.07 -15.09 -19.51
C VAL A 275 -7.53 -14.62 -19.45
N SER A 276 -8.47 -15.57 -19.54
CA SER A 276 -9.88 -15.32 -19.25
C SER A 276 -10.14 -15.51 -17.75
N TYR A 277 -10.63 -14.46 -17.10
CA TYR A 277 -10.95 -14.45 -15.68
C TYR A 277 -12.44 -14.65 -15.40
N LYS A 278 -12.74 -15.35 -14.30
CA LYS A 278 -14.11 -15.58 -13.83
C LYS A 278 -14.74 -14.29 -13.32
N MET A 279 -15.56 -13.65 -14.14
CA MET A 279 -16.27 -12.41 -13.81
C MET A 279 -17.61 -12.71 -13.11
N GLU A 280 -17.66 -12.45 -11.80
CA GLU A 280 -18.84 -12.61 -10.95
C GLU A 280 -19.87 -11.49 -11.19
N ILE A 281 -20.75 -11.69 -12.16
CA ILE A 281 -21.91 -10.82 -12.42
C ILE A 281 -23.15 -11.37 -11.71
N GLU A 282 -23.90 -10.49 -11.05
CA GLU A 282 -25.18 -10.82 -10.42
C GLU A 282 -26.35 -10.52 -11.37
N SER A 283 -27.50 -11.17 -11.18
CA SER A 283 -28.70 -10.92 -11.98
C SER A 283 -29.25 -9.50 -11.81
N THR A 284 -28.89 -8.83 -10.72
CA THR A 284 -29.24 -7.45 -10.40
C THR A 284 -28.27 -6.42 -10.99
N ASP A 285 -27.12 -6.85 -11.54
CA ASP A 285 -26.17 -5.94 -12.20
C ASP A 285 -26.78 -5.37 -13.48
N THR A 286 -26.40 -4.14 -13.79
CA THR A 286 -27.00 -3.38 -14.91
C THR A 286 -26.37 -3.77 -16.24
N TRP A 287 -27.19 -4.15 -17.22
CA TRP A 287 -26.73 -4.64 -18.53
C TRP A 287 -27.63 -4.19 -19.70
N LYS A 288 -27.08 -4.10 -20.91
CA LYS A 288 -27.79 -3.87 -22.19
C LYS A 288 -27.28 -4.80 -23.29
N GLY A 289 -28.00 -4.92 -24.39
CA GLY A 289 -27.70 -5.86 -25.49
C GLY A 289 -28.55 -7.12 -25.42
N ASP A 290 -28.16 -8.16 -26.15
CA ASP A 290 -28.89 -9.43 -26.18
C ASP A 290 -28.55 -10.28 -24.92
N PRO A 291 -29.52 -10.68 -24.08
CA PRO A 291 -29.25 -11.56 -22.94
C PRO A 291 -28.69 -12.95 -23.33
N LYS A 292 -28.85 -13.36 -24.59
CA LYS A 292 -28.34 -14.62 -25.17
C LYS A 292 -27.04 -14.43 -25.96
N ALA A 293 -26.45 -13.23 -25.94
CA ALA A 293 -25.21 -12.96 -26.62
C ALA A 293 -24.07 -13.90 -26.17
N LEU A 294 -23.30 -14.35 -27.14
CA LEU A 294 -22.16 -15.26 -26.92
C LEU A 294 -20.97 -14.56 -26.24
N VAL A 295 -20.91 -13.23 -26.33
CA VAL A 295 -19.89 -12.41 -25.69
C VAL A 295 -20.52 -11.51 -24.65
N THR A 296 -20.02 -11.57 -23.43
CA THR A 296 -20.33 -10.61 -22.36
C THR A 296 -19.13 -9.70 -22.14
N ILE A 297 -19.34 -8.38 -22.28
CA ILE A 297 -18.35 -7.34 -21.98
C ILE A 297 -18.73 -6.70 -20.65
N VAL A 298 -17.86 -6.80 -19.65
CA VAL A 298 -18.03 -6.15 -18.35
C VAL A 298 -17.17 -4.90 -18.29
N GLU A 299 -17.75 -3.74 -18.00
CA GLU A 299 -17.03 -2.50 -17.74
C GLU A 299 -17.13 -2.10 -16.26
N PHE A 300 -15.98 -1.83 -15.64
CA PHE A 300 -15.91 -1.04 -14.40
C PHE A 300 -15.72 0.42 -14.74
N SER A 301 -16.71 1.23 -14.38
CA SER A 301 -16.81 2.63 -14.83
C SER A 301 -17.30 3.54 -13.71
N GLU A 302 -17.23 4.85 -13.93
CA GLU A 302 -17.89 5.82 -13.05
C GLU A 302 -18.16 7.15 -13.76
N TYR A 303 -19.25 7.79 -13.37
CA TYR A 303 -19.87 8.87 -14.14
C TYR A 303 -19.06 10.17 -14.23
N GLN A 304 -18.12 10.42 -13.32
CA GLN A 304 -17.27 11.62 -13.34
C GLN A 304 -15.92 11.42 -14.03
N CYS A 305 -15.57 10.20 -14.45
CA CYS A 305 -14.32 9.96 -15.18
C CYS A 305 -14.44 10.42 -16.62
N HIS A 306 -13.59 11.38 -17.01
CA HIS A 306 -13.47 11.83 -18.39
C HIS A 306 -13.24 10.67 -19.39
N HIS A 307 -12.41 9.68 -19.03
CA HIS A 307 -12.17 8.52 -19.90
C HIS A 307 -13.38 7.58 -20.00
N CYS A 308 -14.24 7.51 -18.97
CA CYS A 308 -15.46 6.71 -19.01
C CYS A 308 -16.48 7.28 -20.00
N LYS A 309 -16.54 8.61 -20.14
CA LYS A 309 -17.34 9.25 -21.18
C LYS A 309 -16.90 8.83 -22.60
N ASN A 310 -15.60 8.71 -22.84
CA ASN A 310 -15.10 8.23 -24.13
C ASN A 310 -15.42 6.73 -24.34
N ALA A 311 -15.39 5.94 -23.26
CA ALA A 311 -15.77 4.53 -23.29
C ALA A 311 -17.24 4.32 -23.64
N ASP A 312 -18.15 5.16 -23.15
CA ASP A 312 -19.58 5.08 -23.48
C ASP A 312 -19.82 5.11 -25.01
N GLY A 313 -19.15 6.03 -25.72
CA GLY A 313 -19.19 6.08 -27.19
C GLY A 313 -18.64 4.82 -27.86
N ILE A 314 -17.53 4.27 -27.36
CA ILE A 314 -16.95 3.01 -27.86
C ILE A 314 -17.91 1.83 -27.65
N VAL A 315 -18.59 1.77 -26.50
CA VAL A 315 -19.56 0.71 -26.20
C VAL A 315 -20.74 0.76 -27.15
N GLU A 316 -21.23 1.95 -27.49
CA GLU A 316 -22.27 2.12 -28.52
C GLU A 316 -21.79 1.65 -29.90
N GLU A 317 -20.55 1.97 -30.29
CA GLU A 317 -19.95 1.44 -31.54
C GLU A 317 -19.86 -0.10 -31.53
N ILE A 318 -19.48 -0.70 -30.40
CA ILE A 318 -19.41 -2.16 -30.24
C ILE A 318 -20.80 -2.78 -30.37
N LEU A 319 -21.81 -2.24 -29.67
CA LEU A 319 -23.17 -2.78 -29.72
C LEU A 319 -23.79 -2.62 -31.11
N ALA A 320 -23.49 -1.54 -31.83
CA ALA A 320 -23.89 -1.36 -33.22
C ALA A 320 -23.21 -2.36 -34.17
N ALA A 321 -21.93 -2.65 -33.97
CA ALA A 321 -21.18 -3.64 -34.76
C ALA A 321 -21.58 -5.09 -34.45
N TYR A 322 -22.10 -5.37 -33.25
CA TYR A 322 -22.46 -6.71 -32.77
C TYR A 322 -23.87 -6.75 -32.13
N PRO A 323 -24.95 -6.44 -32.87
CA PRO A 323 -26.28 -6.22 -32.30
C PRO A 323 -26.88 -7.43 -31.57
N GLN A 324 -26.49 -8.65 -31.98
CA GLN A 324 -26.86 -9.92 -31.31
C GLN A 324 -25.65 -10.64 -30.70
N GLY A 325 -24.45 -10.09 -30.88
CA GLY A 325 -23.20 -10.74 -30.51
C GLY A 325 -22.71 -10.39 -29.11
N VAL A 326 -23.16 -9.26 -28.55
CA VAL A 326 -22.62 -8.69 -27.31
C VAL A 326 -23.71 -8.36 -26.29
N LYS A 327 -23.50 -8.81 -25.06
CA LYS A 327 -24.14 -8.33 -23.83
C LYS A 327 -23.15 -7.43 -23.10
N PHE A 328 -23.53 -6.20 -22.84
CA PHE A 328 -22.71 -5.25 -22.10
C PHE A 328 -23.19 -5.11 -20.65
N VAL A 329 -22.29 -5.23 -19.68
CA VAL A 329 -22.57 -5.12 -18.24
C VAL A 329 -21.79 -3.94 -17.67
N PHE A 330 -22.48 -3.02 -17.03
CA PHE A 330 -21.89 -1.85 -16.37
C PHE A 330 -21.84 -2.06 -14.86
N LEU A 331 -20.65 -1.93 -14.27
CA LEU A 331 -20.41 -2.04 -12.84
C LEU A 331 -19.79 -0.74 -12.30
N ASN A 332 -20.31 -0.23 -11.19
CA ASN A 332 -19.88 1.03 -10.61
C ASN A 332 -18.52 0.87 -9.91
N ASN A 333 -17.59 1.76 -10.20
CA ASN A 333 -16.30 1.87 -9.53
C ASN A 333 -15.95 3.34 -9.19
N PRO A 334 -16.76 4.04 -8.35
CA PRO A 334 -16.52 5.44 -8.03
C PRO A 334 -15.18 5.63 -7.31
N ILE A 335 -14.33 6.52 -7.82
CA ILE A 335 -12.98 6.73 -7.28
C ILE A 335 -12.93 7.96 -6.38
N ARG A 336 -12.11 7.93 -5.33
CA ARG A 336 -12.00 8.99 -4.30
C ARG A 336 -11.72 10.40 -4.86
N ARG A 337 -11.13 10.51 -6.04
CA ARG A 337 -10.76 11.80 -6.66
C ARG A 337 -11.97 12.48 -7.32
N HIS A 338 -13.11 11.81 -7.41
CA HIS A 338 -14.33 12.33 -8.01
C HIS A 338 -15.47 12.36 -6.98
N PRO A 339 -15.72 13.52 -6.35
CA PRO A 339 -16.54 13.64 -5.14
C PRO A 339 -18.03 13.36 -5.34
N HIS A 340 -18.52 13.41 -6.58
CA HIS A 340 -19.92 13.14 -6.97
C HIS A 340 -20.11 11.80 -7.68
N ALA A 341 -19.05 11.00 -7.87
CA ALA A 341 -19.11 9.70 -8.52
C ALA A 341 -19.94 8.68 -7.72
N HIS A 342 -19.82 8.68 -6.39
CA HIS A 342 -20.61 7.80 -5.53
C HIS A 342 -22.09 8.21 -5.49
N PRO A 343 -22.46 9.49 -5.25
CA PRO A 343 -23.85 9.96 -5.41
C PRO A 343 -24.46 9.64 -6.79
N ALA A 344 -23.70 9.78 -7.86
CA ALA A 344 -24.12 9.44 -9.22
C ALA A 344 -24.44 7.93 -9.36
N ALA A 345 -23.59 7.06 -8.81
CA ALA A 345 -23.82 5.62 -8.80
C ALA A 345 -25.07 5.22 -7.99
N VAL A 346 -25.27 5.83 -6.82
CA VAL A 346 -26.47 5.64 -5.98
C VAL A 346 -27.74 6.03 -6.76
N ALA A 347 -27.72 7.19 -7.42
CA ALA A 347 -28.84 7.65 -8.22
C ALA A 347 -29.16 6.71 -9.39
N ALA A 348 -28.14 6.27 -10.13
CA ALA A 348 -28.34 5.34 -11.23
C ALA A 348 -28.93 4.00 -10.75
N LEU A 349 -28.40 3.43 -9.66
CA LEU A 349 -28.94 2.18 -9.09
C LEU A 349 -30.37 2.34 -8.55
N GLU A 350 -30.73 3.50 -7.98
CA GLU A 350 -32.11 3.75 -7.57
C GLU A 350 -33.05 3.91 -8.77
N VAL A 351 -32.61 4.54 -9.87
CA VAL A 351 -33.38 4.57 -11.12
C VAL A 351 -33.68 3.15 -11.60
N ASN A 352 -32.68 2.26 -11.57
CA ASN A 352 -32.89 0.86 -11.91
C ASN A 352 -33.87 0.17 -10.95
N ALA A 353 -33.73 0.39 -9.64
CA ALA A 353 -34.57 -0.23 -8.62
C ALA A 353 -36.05 0.17 -8.75
N GLN A 354 -36.34 1.44 -9.08
CA GLN A 354 -37.71 1.94 -9.16
C GLN A 354 -38.35 1.77 -10.56
N LYS A 355 -37.56 1.88 -11.63
CA LYS A 355 -38.06 2.02 -13.01
C LYS A 355 -37.49 0.99 -13.99
N GLY A 356 -36.57 0.15 -13.54
CA GLY A 356 -35.98 -0.94 -14.31
C GLY A 356 -34.86 -0.53 -15.27
N MET A 357 -34.35 -1.53 -15.99
CA MET A 357 -33.13 -1.45 -16.79
C MET A 357 -33.20 -0.39 -17.91
N ALA A 358 -34.35 -0.24 -18.57
CA ALA A 358 -34.52 0.73 -19.64
C ALA A 358 -34.36 2.18 -19.12
N ALA A 359 -34.95 2.48 -17.95
CA ALA A 359 -34.80 3.77 -17.31
C ALA A 359 -33.37 4.01 -16.82
N PHE A 360 -32.69 2.97 -16.31
CA PHE A 360 -31.27 3.05 -15.96
C PHE A 360 -30.42 3.51 -17.14
N TRP A 361 -30.59 2.92 -18.33
CA TRP A 361 -29.78 3.27 -19.50
C TRP A 361 -30.09 4.66 -20.05
N ALA A 362 -31.34 5.09 -20.01
CA ALA A 362 -31.71 6.46 -20.34
C ALA A 362 -31.03 7.46 -19.38
N PHE A 363 -31.03 7.18 -18.07
CA PHE A 363 -30.37 7.99 -17.06
C PHE A 363 -28.85 7.97 -17.18
N HIS A 364 -28.26 6.80 -17.46
CA HIS A 364 -26.84 6.61 -17.70
C HIS A 364 -26.33 7.48 -18.86
N LYS A 365 -27.02 7.42 -20.01
CA LYS A 365 -26.71 8.25 -21.19
C LYS A 365 -26.76 9.73 -20.83
N LYS A 366 -27.82 10.15 -20.16
CA LYS A 366 -27.99 11.54 -19.69
C LYS A 366 -26.85 11.99 -18.78
N MET A 367 -26.40 11.14 -17.85
CA MET A 367 -25.29 11.44 -16.95
C MET A 367 -23.97 11.66 -17.72
N PHE A 368 -23.65 10.83 -18.71
CA PHE A 368 -22.41 10.99 -19.49
C PHE A 368 -22.48 12.15 -20.49
N GLU A 369 -23.63 12.40 -21.11
CA GLU A 369 -23.86 13.58 -21.95
C GLU A 369 -23.60 14.87 -21.17
N ASN A 370 -24.09 14.94 -19.92
CA ASN A 370 -23.98 16.08 -19.02
C ASN A 370 -22.87 15.95 -17.96
N GLN A 371 -21.82 15.15 -18.25
CA GLN A 371 -20.80 14.77 -17.26
C GLN A 371 -20.17 15.94 -16.49
N LYS A 372 -19.97 17.10 -17.13
CA LYS A 372 -19.35 18.28 -16.51
C LYS A 372 -20.23 18.88 -15.41
N ASP A 373 -21.53 18.65 -15.47
CA ASP A 373 -22.53 19.22 -14.58
C ASP A 373 -22.97 18.24 -13.50
N ILE A 374 -22.29 17.09 -13.36
CA ILE A 374 -22.56 16.13 -12.30
C ILE A 374 -22.21 16.75 -10.95
N ASN A 375 -23.25 17.12 -10.20
CA ASN A 375 -23.22 17.58 -8.82
C ASN A 375 -24.53 17.14 -8.13
N PRO A 376 -24.64 17.24 -6.79
CA PRO A 376 -25.80 16.74 -6.07
C PRO A 376 -27.14 17.34 -6.53
N GLU A 377 -27.17 18.64 -6.86
CA GLU A 377 -28.38 19.35 -7.29
C GLU A 377 -28.87 18.83 -8.65
N ASN A 378 -27.96 18.73 -9.63
CA ASN A 378 -28.28 18.24 -10.96
C ASN A 378 -28.61 16.74 -10.97
N ILE A 379 -27.94 15.93 -10.15
CA ILE A 379 -28.29 14.52 -9.98
C ILE A 379 -29.74 14.40 -9.48
N GLN A 380 -30.11 15.16 -8.46
CA GLN A 380 -31.47 15.15 -7.93
C GLN A 380 -32.50 15.61 -8.97
N LYS A 381 -32.18 16.67 -9.73
CA LYS A 381 -33.01 17.15 -10.84
C LYS A 381 -33.21 16.06 -11.90
N TRP A 382 -32.14 15.39 -12.34
CA TRP A 382 -32.24 14.35 -13.36
C TRP A 382 -32.97 13.10 -12.88
N VAL A 383 -32.85 12.76 -11.59
CA VAL A 383 -33.64 11.70 -10.95
C VAL A 383 -35.13 12.04 -10.97
N GLN A 384 -35.49 13.29 -10.66
CA GLN A 384 -36.86 13.77 -10.74
C GLN A 384 -37.39 13.75 -12.18
N GLU A 385 -36.59 14.18 -13.15
CA GLU A 385 -36.93 14.14 -14.58
C GLU A 385 -37.07 12.70 -15.11
N ALA A 386 -36.37 11.74 -14.51
CA ALA A 386 -36.57 10.31 -14.76
C ALA A 386 -37.86 9.75 -14.11
N GLY A 387 -38.62 10.58 -13.40
CA GLY A 387 -39.93 10.26 -12.85
C GLY A 387 -39.89 9.37 -11.60
N LEU A 388 -38.79 9.41 -10.84
CA LEU A 388 -38.66 8.65 -9.60
C LEU A 388 -39.55 9.19 -8.49
N ASP A 389 -39.95 8.30 -7.58
CA ASP A 389 -40.49 8.67 -6.29
C ASP A 389 -39.37 9.30 -5.47
N MET A 390 -39.44 10.63 -5.32
CA MET A 390 -38.40 11.42 -4.65
C MET A 390 -38.32 11.14 -3.15
N ALA A 391 -39.40 10.69 -2.52
CA ALA A 391 -39.37 10.29 -1.12
C ALA A 391 -38.59 8.98 -0.94
N LYS A 392 -38.84 7.99 -1.82
CA LYS A 392 -38.07 6.75 -1.86
C LYS A 392 -36.61 6.97 -2.23
N TYR A 393 -36.33 7.84 -3.20
CA TYR A 393 -34.96 8.19 -3.58
C TYR A 393 -34.21 8.83 -2.40
N LYS A 394 -34.82 9.81 -1.72
CA LYS A 394 -34.21 10.44 -0.55
C LYS A 394 -33.97 9.43 0.56
N ALA A 395 -34.93 8.55 0.84
CA ALA A 395 -34.76 7.47 1.80
C ALA A 395 -33.63 6.51 1.39
N ALA A 396 -33.49 6.19 0.10
CA ALA A 396 -32.41 5.34 -0.39
C ALA A 396 -31.01 5.97 -0.25
N VAL A 397 -30.92 7.29 -0.45
CA VAL A 397 -29.69 8.07 -0.20
C VAL A 397 -29.38 8.12 1.30
N ASP A 398 -30.35 8.48 2.13
CA ASP A 398 -30.18 8.65 3.58
C ASP A 398 -29.83 7.30 4.25
N ASN A 399 -30.49 6.22 3.84
CA ASN A 399 -30.27 4.86 4.34
C ASN A 399 -29.10 4.14 3.66
N LYS A 400 -28.48 4.75 2.64
CA LYS A 400 -27.37 4.18 1.88
C LYS A 400 -27.70 2.81 1.26
N THR A 401 -28.92 2.66 0.75
CA THR A 401 -29.47 1.40 0.24
C THR A 401 -28.56 0.71 -0.77
N HIS A 402 -27.88 1.48 -1.63
CA HIS A 402 -27.06 0.96 -2.72
C HIS A 402 -25.57 0.82 -2.39
N ASP A 403 -25.12 1.25 -1.20
CA ASP A 403 -23.69 1.27 -0.86
C ASP A 403 -23.07 -0.14 -0.85
N ALA A 404 -23.82 -1.16 -0.44
CA ALA A 404 -23.34 -2.55 -0.44
C ALA A 404 -23.09 -3.07 -1.87
N THR A 405 -23.98 -2.77 -2.81
CA THR A 405 -23.83 -3.12 -4.23
C THR A 405 -22.63 -2.41 -4.84
N ILE A 406 -22.49 -1.10 -4.60
CA ILE A 406 -21.34 -0.32 -5.08
C ILE A 406 -20.03 -0.85 -4.50
N ALA A 407 -20.00 -1.17 -3.19
CA ALA A 407 -18.82 -1.73 -2.54
C ALA A 407 -18.46 -3.13 -3.08
N ARG A 408 -19.45 -3.97 -3.41
CA ARG A 408 -19.22 -5.26 -4.09
C ARG A 408 -18.59 -5.04 -5.46
N GLN A 409 -19.17 -4.18 -6.28
CA GLN A 409 -18.70 -3.88 -7.64
C GLN A 409 -17.26 -3.30 -7.63
N GLN A 410 -16.96 -2.37 -6.71
CA GLN A 410 -15.59 -1.88 -6.48
C GLN A 410 -14.64 -2.98 -6.00
N SER A 411 -15.09 -3.84 -5.09
CA SER A 411 -14.28 -4.96 -4.61
C SER A 411 -13.94 -5.92 -5.74
N LEU A 412 -14.90 -6.19 -6.62
CA LEU A 412 -14.70 -7.01 -7.81
C LEU A 412 -13.66 -6.36 -8.75
N ALA A 413 -13.77 -5.06 -9.04
CA ALA A 413 -12.77 -4.32 -9.82
C ALA A 413 -11.36 -4.44 -9.22
N MET A 414 -11.25 -4.29 -7.90
CA MET A 414 -9.97 -4.40 -7.19
C MET A 414 -9.37 -5.81 -7.26
N ARG A 415 -10.20 -6.87 -7.19
CA ARG A 415 -9.76 -8.27 -7.30
C ARG A 415 -9.04 -8.55 -8.62
N PHE A 416 -9.51 -7.96 -9.70
CA PHE A 416 -8.85 -8.06 -11.00
C PHE A 416 -7.85 -6.94 -11.25
N GLY A 417 -7.34 -6.27 -10.21
CA GLY A 417 -6.33 -5.21 -10.39
C GLY A 417 -6.79 -4.00 -11.22
N ALA A 418 -8.08 -3.89 -11.55
CA ALA A 418 -8.69 -2.81 -12.32
C ALA A 418 -8.84 -1.55 -11.45
N ARG A 419 -7.71 -0.86 -11.21
CA ARG A 419 -7.60 0.31 -10.31
C ARG A 419 -7.92 1.66 -10.97
N GLY A 420 -8.23 1.65 -12.26
CA GLY A 420 -8.63 2.82 -13.02
C GLY A 420 -9.92 2.52 -13.79
N THR A 421 -10.65 3.58 -14.11
CA THR A 421 -11.88 3.53 -14.90
C THR A 421 -11.64 4.27 -16.22
N PRO A 422 -12.13 3.77 -17.37
CA PRO A 422 -12.87 2.52 -17.52
C PRO A 422 -11.91 1.31 -17.58
N ALA A 423 -12.40 0.15 -17.15
CA ALA A 423 -11.69 -1.12 -17.27
C ALA A 423 -12.64 -2.20 -17.79
N PHE A 424 -12.21 -2.95 -18.81
CA PHE A 424 -13.06 -3.87 -19.54
C PHE A 424 -12.62 -5.33 -19.38
N PHE A 425 -13.59 -6.24 -19.42
CA PHE A 425 -13.38 -7.68 -19.51
C PHE A 425 -14.28 -8.25 -20.61
N VAL A 426 -13.70 -8.78 -21.69
CA VAL A 426 -14.43 -9.42 -22.79
C VAL A 426 -14.41 -10.92 -22.57
N ASN A 427 -15.53 -11.52 -22.14
CA ASN A 427 -15.59 -12.93 -21.73
C ASN A 427 -14.44 -13.29 -20.75
N GLY A 428 -14.16 -12.37 -19.82
CA GLY A 428 -13.08 -12.50 -18.84
C GLY A 428 -11.69 -12.03 -19.29
N TYR A 429 -11.45 -11.72 -20.56
CA TYR A 429 -10.16 -11.19 -21.03
C TYR A 429 -10.03 -9.69 -20.73
N PHE A 430 -8.99 -9.32 -20.00
CA PHE A 430 -8.80 -7.94 -19.54
C PHE A 430 -8.33 -6.99 -20.65
N LEU A 431 -8.99 -5.83 -20.74
CA LEU A 431 -8.58 -4.71 -21.57
C LEU A 431 -8.66 -3.41 -20.76
N SER A 432 -7.54 -2.69 -20.65
CA SER A 432 -7.46 -1.48 -19.83
C SER A 432 -7.76 -0.21 -20.64
N GLY A 433 -8.70 0.59 -20.13
CA GLY A 433 -9.01 1.93 -20.65
C GLY A 433 -10.00 1.95 -21.81
N ALA A 434 -10.41 3.16 -22.18
CA ALA A 434 -11.24 3.41 -23.36
C ALA A 434 -10.38 3.22 -24.62
N ARG A 435 -10.43 2.01 -25.22
CA ARG A 435 -9.70 1.67 -26.45
C ARG A 435 -10.62 1.75 -27.67
N PRO A 436 -10.13 2.11 -28.86
CA PRO A 436 -10.96 2.10 -30.07
C PRO A 436 -11.55 0.72 -30.37
N LEU A 437 -12.68 0.66 -31.08
CA LEU A 437 -13.34 -0.58 -31.52
C LEU A 437 -12.36 -1.57 -32.16
N ALA A 438 -11.37 -1.09 -32.93
CA ALA A 438 -10.35 -1.91 -33.57
C ALA A 438 -9.52 -2.79 -32.60
N GLN A 439 -9.43 -2.43 -31.32
CA GLN A 439 -8.76 -3.26 -30.30
C GLN A 439 -9.71 -4.26 -29.63
N PHE A 440 -11.01 -3.98 -29.59
CA PHE A 440 -12.03 -4.90 -29.07
C PHE A 440 -12.40 -5.97 -30.09
N LYS A 441 -12.52 -5.56 -31.37
CA LYS A 441 -13.01 -6.40 -32.48
C LYS A 441 -12.32 -7.77 -32.56
N PRO A 442 -10.98 -7.88 -32.53
CA PRO A 442 -10.32 -9.19 -32.65
C PRO A 442 -10.59 -10.11 -31.46
N ILE A 443 -10.80 -9.54 -30.27
CA ILE A 443 -11.11 -10.30 -29.06
C ILE A 443 -12.56 -10.80 -29.14
N ILE A 444 -13.50 -9.92 -29.50
CA ILE A 444 -14.92 -10.26 -29.64
C ILE A 444 -15.10 -11.36 -30.70
N ASP A 445 -14.53 -11.19 -31.90
CA ASP A 445 -14.65 -12.16 -33.00
C ASP A 445 -14.10 -13.55 -32.60
N ARG A 446 -12.96 -13.57 -31.91
CA ARG A 446 -12.36 -14.81 -31.41
C ARG A 446 -13.27 -15.51 -30.38
N GLU A 447 -13.86 -14.75 -29.46
CA GLU A 447 -14.72 -15.33 -28.43
C GLU A 447 -16.06 -15.82 -28.98
N ILE A 448 -16.62 -15.14 -30.00
CA ILE A 448 -17.78 -15.64 -30.76
C ILE A 448 -17.45 -16.98 -31.43
N ALA A 449 -16.29 -17.09 -32.09
CA ALA A 449 -15.88 -18.32 -32.75
C ALA A 449 -15.74 -19.50 -31.75
N LYS A 450 -15.12 -19.27 -30.60
CA LYS A 450 -15.03 -20.28 -29.52
C LYS A 450 -16.40 -20.69 -28.98
N ALA A 451 -17.31 -19.72 -28.85
CA ALA A 451 -18.65 -19.98 -28.37
C ALA A 451 -19.43 -20.87 -29.34
N ASN A 452 -19.41 -20.54 -30.62
CA ASN A 452 -20.03 -21.35 -31.67
C ASN A 452 -19.46 -22.76 -31.72
N GLN A 453 -18.14 -22.90 -31.58
CA GLN A 453 -17.51 -24.21 -31.51
C GLN A 453 -18.02 -25.02 -30.30
N ALA A 454 -18.01 -24.45 -29.09
CA ALA A 454 -18.49 -25.15 -27.90
C ALA A 454 -19.97 -25.54 -27.99
N ILE A 455 -20.80 -24.70 -28.62
CA ILE A 455 -22.21 -24.99 -28.88
C ILE A 455 -22.34 -26.14 -29.89
N SER A 456 -21.58 -26.12 -30.98
CA SER A 456 -21.61 -27.20 -31.99
C SER A 456 -21.16 -28.56 -31.43
N GLU A 457 -20.28 -28.54 -30.42
CA GLU A 457 -19.80 -29.72 -29.70
C GLU A 457 -20.77 -30.16 -28.59
N GLY A 458 -21.93 -29.49 -28.43
CA GLY A 458 -22.95 -29.82 -27.43
C GLY A 458 -22.55 -29.50 -25.99
N LYS A 459 -21.49 -28.70 -25.77
CA LYS A 459 -20.95 -28.39 -24.43
C LYS A 459 -21.77 -27.32 -23.70
N ALA A 460 -22.46 -26.45 -24.43
CA ALA A 460 -23.33 -25.40 -23.91
C ALA A 460 -24.38 -24.97 -24.94
N THR A 461 -25.39 -24.22 -24.50
CA THR A 461 -26.30 -23.44 -25.37
C THR A 461 -25.87 -21.97 -25.40
N ALA A 462 -26.44 -21.17 -26.29
CA ALA A 462 -26.18 -19.72 -26.30
C ALA A 462 -26.50 -19.06 -24.94
N GLU A 463 -27.60 -19.46 -24.31
CA GLU A 463 -28.06 -18.94 -23.01
C GLU A 463 -27.16 -19.35 -21.84
N THR A 464 -26.51 -20.51 -21.95
CA THR A 464 -25.70 -21.09 -20.87
C THR A 464 -24.21 -20.91 -21.10
N TYR A 465 -23.80 -20.41 -22.27
CA TYR A 465 -22.40 -20.35 -22.68
C TYR A 465 -21.56 -19.50 -21.72
N TYR A 466 -22.04 -18.34 -21.30
CA TYR A 466 -21.29 -17.52 -20.33
C TYR A 466 -21.08 -18.26 -19.01
N GLN A 467 -22.10 -18.95 -18.49
CA GLN A 467 -21.97 -19.72 -17.25
C GLN A 467 -21.01 -20.90 -17.44
N PHE A 468 -21.11 -21.62 -18.56
CA PHE A 468 -20.19 -22.67 -18.95
C PHE A 468 -18.75 -22.13 -19.01
N LEU A 469 -18.52 -21.00 -19.68
CA LEU A 469 -17.21 -20.34 -19.76
C LEU A 469 -16.69 -20.04 -18.35
N MET A 470 -17.53 -19.47 -17.47
CA MET A 470 -17.18 -19.15 -16.08
C MET A 470 -16.90 -20.38 -15.20
N THR A 471 -17.25 -21.60 -15.61
CA THR A 471 -16.83 -22.84 -14.91
C THR A 471 -15.38 -23.22 -15.21
N THR A 472 -14.86 -22.80 -16.38
CA THR A 472 -13.50 -23.12 -16.85
C THR A 472 -12.54 -21.93 -16.80
N ALA A 473 -13.07 -20.72 -16.63
CA ALA A 473 -12.29 -19.50 -16.51
C ALA A 473 -11.42 -19.51 -15.24
N GLU A 474 -10.25 -18.90 -15.34
CA GLU A 474 -9.35 -18.79 -14.19
C GLU A 474 -10.05 -17.96 -13.10
N PRO A 475 -10.07 -18.41 -11.84
CA PRO A 475 -10.53 -17.55 -10.76
C PRO A 475 -9.69 -16.26 -10.77
N ALA A 476 -10.29 -15.14 -10.38
CA ALA A 476 -9.54 -13.91 -10.14
C ALA A 476 -8.23 -14.27 -9.43
N ALA A 477 -7.08 -13.91 -10.00
CA ALA A 477 -5.79 -14.22 -9.40
C ALA A 477 -5.87 -13.80 -7.94
N LYS A 478 -5.80 -14.76 -6.99
CA LYS A 478 -6.23 -14.59 -5.59
C LYS A 478 -5.75 -13.24 -5.06
N TRP A 479 -6.62 -12.24 -5.16
CA TRP A 479 -6.24 -10.90 -4.79
C TRP A 479 -6.31 -10.86 -3.28
N ILE A 480 -5.14 -10.64 -2.68
CA ILE A 480 -5.00 -10.25 -1.28
C ILE A 480 -5.63 -8.85 -1.19
N GLY A 481 -6.93 -8.86 -0.92
CA GLY A 481 -7.81 -7.72 -1.09
C GLY A 481 -9.30 -8.12 -1.11
N GLY A 482 -9.80 -8.72 -0.05
CA GLY A 482 -10.75 -8.00 0.81
C GLY A 482 -10.09 -7.20 1.92
N ASP A 483 -8.77 -7.26 1.98
CA ASP A 483 -7.93 -6.49 2.85
C ASP A 483 -7.10 -5.54 2.01
N ALA A 484 -7.27 -4.22 2.17
CA ALA A 484 -6.27 -3.23 1.74
C ALA A 484 -4.86 -3.84 1.90
N LYS A 485 -3.89 -3.66 1.00
CA LYS A 485 -2.56 -4.25 1.25
C LYS A 485 -2.06 -3.83 2.65
N PRO A 486 -1.68 -4.75 3.57
CA PRO A 486 -0.89 -4.34 4.70
C PRO A 486 0.35 -3.65 4.13
N ASN A 487 0.57 -2.43 4.61
CA ASN A 487 1.80 -1.70 4.43
C ASN A 487 2.98 -2.69 4.62
N ARG A 488 4.06 -2.57 3.83
CA ARG A 488 5.28 -3.42 3.93
C ARG A 488 6.08 -3.18 5.23
N ARG A 489 5.38 -3.07 6.36
CA ARG A 489 5.89 -2.97 7.73
C ARG A 489 5.09 -3.80 8.75
N SER A 490 4.13 -4.61 8.31
CA SER A 490 3.37 -5.46 9.22
C SER A 490 3.21 -6.84 8.61
N THR A 491 4.03 -7.79 9.05
CA THR A 491 3.82 -9.24 8.91
C THR A 491 2.69 -9.74 9.82
N ARG A 492 1.80 -8.85 10.30
CA ARG A 492 0.82 -9.20 11.34
C ARG A 492 -0.55 -9.51 10.71
N PRO A 493 -1.24 -10.58 11.16
CA PRO A 493 -2.59 -10.90 10.72
C PRO A 493 -3.53 -9.71 10.87
N ARG A 494 -4.42 -9.52 9.91
CA ARG A 494 -5.53 -8.58 10.04
C ARG A 494 -6.64 -9.22 10.84
N LEU A 495 -7.22 -8.44 11.75
CA LEU A 495 -8.38 -8.85 12.52
C LEU A 495 -9.60 -8.87 11.60
N ASP A 496 -10.32 -9.97 11.61
CA ASP A 496 -11.60 -10.14 10.92
C ASP A 496 -12.70 -9.41 11.69
N HIS A 497 -13.33 -8.43 11.05
CA HIS A 497 -14.35 -7.58 11.66
C HIS A 497 -15.66 -8.29 11.98
N THR A 498 -15.83 -9.51 11.48
CA THR A 498 -16.98 -10.37 11.78
C THR A 498 -16.79 -11.16 13.08
N LYS A 499 -15.56 -11.21 13.60
CA LYS A 499 -15.19 -12.02 14.77
C LYS A 499 -15.12 -11.17 16.04
N ILE A 500 -15.38 -11.85 17.16
CA ILE A 500 -15.19 -11.32 18.51
C ILE A 500 -13.87 -11.88 19.03
N TYR A 501 -12.97 -10.99 19.43
CA TYR A 501 -11.65 -11.35 19.93
C TYR A 501 -11.56 -11.15 21.43
N ARG A 502 -10.81 -12.05 22.09
CA ARG A 502 -10.35 -11.80 23.45
C ARG A 502 -9.38 -10.62 23.46
N VAL A 503 -9.83 -9.50 24.01
CA VAL A 503 -9.06 -8.26 24.16
C VAL A 503 -8.14 -8.32 25.39
N PHE A 504 -8.38 -9.27 26.31
CA PHE A 504 -7.54 -9.51 27.48
C PHE A 504 -7.28 -11.02 27.62
N PRO A 505 -6.07 -11.43 28.05
CA PRO A 505 -5.74 -12.85 28.26
C PRO A 505 -6.54 -13.44 29.44
N GLU A 506 -6.61 -14.78 29.53
CA GLU A 506 -7.22 -15.48 30.68
C GLU A 506 -6.51 -15.08 31.98
N GLY A 507 -7.28 -14.75 33.03
CA GLY A 507 -6.76 -14.14 34.27
C GLY A 507 -6.50 -12.62 34.19
N GLY A 508 -6.66 -12.00 33.01
CA GLY A 508 -6.47 -10.57 32.77
C GLY A 508 -7.56 -9.66 33.32
N ALA A 509 -8.63 -10.19 33.94
CA ALA A 509 -9.70 -9.38 34.55
C ALA A 509 -9.16 -8.42 35.64
N ALA A 510 -8.17 -8.86 36.42
CA ALA A 510 -7.51 -8.02 37.43
C ALA A 510 -6.72 -6.85 36.83
N VAL A 511 -6.25 -7.00 35.59
CA VAL A 511 -5.51 -5.98 34.83
C VAL A 511 -6.48 -5.04 34.14
N PHE A 512 -7.53 -5.61 33.54
CA PHE A 512 -8.64 -4.88 32.92
C PHE A 512 -9.27 -3.87 33.87
N ASN A 513 -9.47 -4.26 35.13
CA ASN A 513 -10.04 -3.39 36.17
C ASN A 513 -9.11 -2.26 36.62
N LYS A 514 -7.83 -2.29 36.23
CA LYS A 514 -6.81 -1.27 36.56
C LYS A 514 -6.46 -0.37 35.38
N LEU A 515 -7.01 -0.65 34.20
CA LEU A 515 -6.80 0.21 33.04
C LEU A 515 -7.57 1.53 33.21
N PRO A 516 -7.01 2.64 32.73
CA PRO A 516 -7.73 3.90 32.73
C PRO A 516 -8.98 3.77 31.87
N PHE A 517 -10.09 4.23 32.43
CA PHE A 517 -11.39 4.18 31.78
C PHE A 517 -12.15 5.48 32.02
N PHE A 518 -13.23 5.66 31.29
CA PHE A 518 -14.26 6.66 31.51
C PHE A 518 -15.62 6.09 31.08
N GLY A 519 -16.71 6.79 31.38
CA GLY A 519 -18.06 6.24 31.22
C GLY A 519 -18.53 5.43 32.42
N ASP A 520 -19.52 4.56 32.20
CA ASP A 520 -20.14 3.76 33.25
C ASP A 520 -19.19 2.63 33.69
N PRO A 521 -18.71 2.60 34.95
CA PRO A 521 -17.84 1.54 35.44
C PRO A 521 -18.46 0.14 35.37
N LYS A 522 -19.81 0.06 35.37
CA LYS A 522 -20.61 -1.17 35.31
C LYS A 522 -21.29 -1.39 33.95
N GLY A 523 -20.90 -0.62 32.92
CA GLY A 523 -21.56 -0.67 31.62
C GLY A 523 -21.52 -2.06 30.96
N GLN A 524 -22.66 -2.53 30.46
CA GLN A 524 -22.79 -3.81 29.74
C GLN A 524 -22.05 -3.88 28.39
N VAL A 525 -21.66 -2.73 27.85
CA VAL A 525 -20.85 -2.62 26.63
C VAL A 525 -19.50 -2.01 26.98
N VAL A 526 -18.43 -2.74 26.67
CA VAL A 526 -17.06 -2.28 26.85
C VAL A 526 -16.49 -1.86 25.49
N VAL A 527 -16.06 -0.62 25.41
CA VAL A 527 -15.36 -0.05 24.26
C VAL A 527 -13.88 0.09 24.59
N THR A 528 -13.04 -0.76 24.00
CA THR A 528 -11.59 -0.71 24.22
C THR A 528 -10.91 0.10 23.12
N MET A 529 -10.09 1.09 23.49
CA MET A 529 -9.51 2.07 22.56
C MET A 529 -7.99 2.17 22.70
N GLY A 530 -7.25 1.76 21.67
CA GLY A 530 -5.82 2.05 21.54
C GLY A 530 -5.60 3.44 20.94
N ILE A 531 -5.11 4.38 21.74
CA ILE A 531 -5.02 5.79 21.33
C ILE A 531 -3.68 6.44 21.66
N ASP A 532 -3.38 7.48 20.88
CA ASP A 532 -2.21 8.32 21.01
C ASP A 532 -2.66 9.79 21.04
N VAL A 533 -2.28 10.51 22.09
CA VAL A 533 -2.66 11.91 22.30
C VAL A 533 -2.13 12.87 21.23
N GLU A 534 -1.05 12.53 20.53
CA GLU A 534 -0.52 13.31 19.39
C GLU A 534 -1.12 12.89 18.03
N CYS A 535 -1.99 11.87 17.99
CA CYS A 535 -2.56 11.41 16.73
C CYS A 535 -3.74 12.30 16.29
N PRO A 536 -3.66 12.99 15.13
CA PRO A 536 -4.75 13.86 14.65
C PRO A 536 -6.03 13.08 14.31
N TRP A 537 -5.93 11.77 14.15
CA TRP A 537 -7.08 10.91 13.93
C TRP A 537 -7.74 10.44 15.22
N CYS A 538 -6.99 10.36 16.32
CA CYS A 538 -7.54 10.11 17.65
C CYS A 538 -8.32 11.32 18.15
N GLU A 539 -7.82 12.54 17.91
CA GLU A 539 -8.53 13.79 18.21
C GLU A 539 -9.92 13.83 17.53
N LYS A 540 -10.01 13.38 16.28
CA LYS A 540 -11.28 13.33 15.53
C LYS A 540 -12.35 12.40 16.14
N LEU A 541 -12.00 11.56 17.12
CA LEU A 541 -12.97 10.78 17.89
C LEU A 541 -13.59 11.57 19.05
N LEU A 542 -13.00 12.70 19.46
CA LEU A 542 -13.49 13.47 20.60
C LEU A 542 -14.97 13.88 20.48
N PRO A 543 -15.44 14.48 19.37
CA PRO A 543 -16.86 14.85 19.26
C PRO A 543 -17.77 13.62 19.36
N THR A 544 -17.31 12.47 18.86
CA THR A 544 -18.02 11.19 18.95
C THR A 544 -18.13 10.69 20.38
N LEU A 545 -17.02 10.71 21.09
CA LEU A 545 -17.00 10.33 22.50
C LEU A 545 -17.93 11.27 23.25
N GLU A 546 -17.75 12.58 23.12
CA GLU A 546 -18.61 13.59 23.74
C GLU A 546 -20.10 13.39 23.46
N GLU A 547 -20.51 13.12 22.21
CA GLU A 547 -21.92 12.81 21.90
C GLU A 547 -22.42 11.57 22.65
N LEU A 548 -21.62 10.50 22.68
CA LEU A 548 -21.96 9.27 23.42
C LEU A 548 -21.96 9.48 24.94
N MET A 549 -21.14 10.40 25.43
CA MET A 549 -21.08 10.77 26.85
C MET A 549 -22.23 11.68 27.29
N ASN A 550 -22.70 12.55 26.39
CA ASN A 550 -23.71 13.57 26.66
C ASN A 550 -25.14 13.10 26.31
N GLY A 551 -25.32 11.83 25.96
CA GLY A 551 -26.57 11.25 25.46
C GLY A 551 -27.60 10.90 26.54
N THR A 552 -28.34 11.94 27.00
CA THR A 552 -29.64 12.05 27.73
C THR A 552 -29.49 12.85 29.04
N PRO A 553 -30.24 13.96 29.26
CA PRO A 553 -30.16 14.74 30.50
C PRO A 553 -30.57 13.94 31.73
N VAL A 554 -29.89 14.16 32.86
CA VAL A 554 -30.40 13.77 34.19
C VAL A 554 -31.76 14.48 34.40
N PRO A 555 -32.83 13.77 34.82
CA PRO A 555 -34.13 14.40 35.06
C PRO A 555 -34.01 15.60 36.01
N ALA A 556 -34.75 16.67 35.72
CA ALA A 556 -34.74 17.88 36.53
C ALA A 556 -35.11 17.55 38.00
N GLY A 557 -34.18 17.81 38.92
CA GLY A 557 -34.38 17.59 40.37
C GLY A 557 -33.35 16.66 41.03
N GLN A 558 -32.48 15.98 40.27
CA GLN A 558 -31.34 15.25 40.83
C GLN A 558 -30.05 16.01 40.57
N ALA A 559 -29.34 16.40 41.62
CA ALA A 559 -27.98 16.92 41.49
C ALA A 559 -27.08 15.80 40.93
N PRO A 560 -26.31 16.03 39.86
CA PRO A 560 -25.31 15.07 39.44
C PRO A 560 -24.32 14.88 40.60
N ALA A 561 -24.11 13.64 41.03
CA ALA A 561 -23.06 13.37 42.01
C ALA A 561 -21.71 13.79 41.41
N ALA A 562 -20.79 14.27 42.25
CA ALA A 562 -19.56 14.97 41.85
C ALA A 562 -18.57 14.14 41.00
N ASP A 563 -18.87 12.86 40.79
CA ASP A 563 -18.16 11.86 40.01
C ASP A 563 -18.87 11.47 38.69
N HIS A 564 -20.02 12.08 38.37
CA HIS A 564 -20.82 11.76 37.19
C HIS A 564 -20.49 12.67 36.01
N PHE A 565 -19.96 12.07 34.96
CA PHE A 565 -20.08 12.61 33.61
C PHE A 565 -21.57 12.65 33.23
N GLY A 566 -22.17 13.84 33.27
CA GLY A 566 -23.62 14.04 33.15
C GLY A 566 -24.28 13.46 31.91
N GLY A 567 -24.92 12.30 32.05
CA GLY A 567 -25.92 11.82 31.10
C GLY A 567 -25.51 10.69 30.15
N TYR A 568 -24.61 9.78 30.54
CA TYR A 568 -24.42 8.57 29.74
C TYR A 568 -25.68 7.71 29.70
N LYS A 569 -25.99 7.13 28.53
CA LYS A 569 -26.68 5.82 28.47
C LYS A 569 -25.99 4.89 29.47
N THR A 570 -26.73 4.40 30.47
CA THR A 570 -26.29 3.67 31.68
C THR A 570 -25.67 2.29 31.41
N GLY A 571 -24.87 2.13 30.37
CA GLY A 571 -24.49 0.83 29.86
C GLY A 571 -23.19 0.77 29.05
N VAL A 572 -22.39 1.84 28.97
CA VAL A 572 -21.14 1.84 28.17
C VAL A 572 -19.93 2.26 28.99
N LYS A 573 -18.91 1.40 29.01
CA LYS A 573 -17.59 1.61 29.62
C LYS A 573 -16.52 1.81 28.55
N PHE A 574 -15.81 2.93 28.54
CA PHE A 574 -14.71 3.16 27.61
C PHE A 574 -13.37 2.88 28.30
N VAL A 575 -12.64 1.88 27.83
CA VAL A 575 -11.35 1.46 28.37
C VAL A 575 -10.24 1.89 27.43
N LEU A 576 -9.22 2.55 27.98
CA LEU A 576 -8.17 3.18 27.20
C LEU A 576 -6.87 2.39 27.32
N LEU A 577 -6.27 2.09 26.17
CA LEU A 577 -4.95 1.51 26.06
C LEU A 577 -3.98 2.60 25.62
N HIS A 578 -3.08 3.01 26.52
CA HIS A 578 -1.98 3.94 26.22
C HIS A 578 -1.15 3.38 25.06
N TYR A 579 -1.15 4.08 23.91
CA TYR A 579 -0.42 3.64 22.74
C TYR A 579 0.35 4.78 22.06
N PRO A 580 1.30 5.45 22.76
CA PRO A 580 2.14 6.47 22.14
C PRO A 580 2.88 5.89 20.92
N LEU A 581 2.71 6.49 19.76
CA LEU A 581 3.37 6.04 18.54
C LEU A 581 4.85 6.46 18.57
N PRO A 582 5.76 5.63 18.06
CA PRO A 582 7.21 5.85 18.21
C PRO A 582 7.75 7.10 17.49
N PHE A 583 6.93 7.73 16.63
CA PHE A 583 7.27 8.96 15.90
C PHE A 583 6.63 10.22 16.49
N HIS A 584 5.80 10.10 17.53
CA HIS A 584 5.22 11.19 18.29
C HIS A 584 6.06 11.42 19.56
N LYS A 585 6.75 12.56 19.61
CA LYS A 585 7.84 12.79 20.57
C LYS A 585 7.38 13.25 21.94
N ALA A 586 6.23 13.93 22.01
CA ALA A 586 5.61 14.42 23.24
C ALA A 586 4.62 13.42 23.86
N ALA A 587 4.10 12.46 23.07
CA ALA A 587 3.11 11.48 23.48
C ALA A 587 3.55 10.63 24.67
N PRO A 588 4.80 10.13 24.77
CA PRO A 588 5.23 9.37 25.95
C PRO A 588 5.04 10.14 27.26
N MET A 589 5.45 11.41 27.32
CA MET A 589 5.30 12.24 28.52
C MET A 589 3.84 12.58 28.81
N ALA A 590 3.06 12.91 27.78
CA ALA A 590 1.64 13.21 27.95
C ALA A 590 0.82 11.99 28.41
N HIS A 591 1.17 10.78 27.94
CA HIS A 591 0.56 9.54 28.44
C HIS A 591 0.93 9.25 29.89
N GLN A 592 2.20 9.47 30.30
CA GLN A 592 2.60 9.36 31.71
C GLN A 592 1.86 10.36 32.60
N ALA A 593 1.74 11.62 32.14
CA ALA A 593 0.97 12.65 32.84
C ALA A 593 -0.51 12.25 32.99
N SER A 594 -1.13 11.76 31.92
CA SER A 594 -2.53 11.32 31.99
C SER A 594 -2.73 10.12 32.93
N GLN A 595 -1.80 9.17 32.97
CA GLN A 595 -1.87 8.04 33.91
C GLN A 595 -1.75 8.51 35.37
N GLU A 596 -0.84 9.44 35.68
CA GLU A 596 -0.73 9.99 37.03
C GLU A 596 -2.01 10.76 37.43
N VAL A 597 -2.62 11.50 36.50
CA VAL A 597 -3.92 12.15 36.73
C VAL A 597 -4.99 11.12 37.06
N PHE A 598 -5.04 9.99 36.31
CA PHE A 598 -5.98 8.90 36.58
C PHE A 598 -5.77 8.29 37.97
N GLU A 599 -4.52 8.04 38.38
CA GLU A 599 -4.23 7.45 39.70
C GLU A 599 -4.57 8.39 40.85
N GLN A 600 -4.38 9.69 40.69
CA GLN A 600 -4.65 10.66 41.75
C GLN A 600 -6.12 11.10 41.82
N LYS A 601 -6.80 11.18 40.67
CA LYS A 601 -8.10 11.87 40.55
C LYS A 601 -9.19 11.06 39.83
N GLY A 602 -8.88 9.85 39.36
CA GLY A 602 -9.84 8.94 38.79
C GLY A 602 -10.30 9.31 37.36
N PRO A 603 -11.35 8.64 36.87
CA PRO A 603 -11.73 8.60 35.45
C PRO A 603 -12.18 9.95 34.88
N VAL A 604 -12.84 10.80 35.70
CA VAL A 604 -13.35 12.11 35.28
C VAL A 604 -12.22 13.08 34.97
N ALA A 605 -11.28 13.25 35.91
CA ALA A 605 -10.12 14.11 35.72
C ALA A 605 -9.22 13.59 34.60
N PHE A 606 -9.06 12.26 34.52
CA PHE A 606 -8.33 11.62 33.43
C PHE A 606 -8.89 11.98 32.05
N TYR A 607 -10.20 11.84 31.85
CA TYR A 607 -10.82 12.19 30.57
C TYR A 607 -10.65 13.67 30.24
N ASN A 608 -10.87 14.57 31.20
CA ASN A 608 -10.72 16.02 30.99
C ASN A 608 -9.29 16.40 30.63
N PHE A 609 -8.31 15.76 31.27
CA PHE A 609 -6.89 15.93 30.95
C PHE A 609 -6.56 15.43 29.54
N MET A 610 -7.02 14.24 29.19
CA MET A 610 -6.85 13.63 27.86
C MET A 610 -7.49 14.50 26.76
N LYS A 611 -8.70 15.01 27.00
CA LYS A 611 -9.39 15.95 26.11
C LYS A 611 -8.55 17.21 25.87
N LYS A 612 -7.98 17.81 26.93
CA LYS A 612 -7.05 18.95 26.78
C LYS A 612 -5.83 18.59 25.95
N CYS A 613 -5.24 17.42 26.17
CA CYS A 613 -4.10 16.95 25.37
C CYS A 613 -4.47 16.82 23.88
N PHE A 614 -5.62 16.23 23.57
CA PHE A 614 -6.11 16.08 22.20
C PHE A 614 -6.41 17.42 21.52
N GLN A 615 -7.02 18.37 22.23
CA GLN A 615 -7.32 19.70 21.68
C GLN A 615 -6.07 20.55 21.46
N ASN A 616 -4.94 20.17 22.09
CA ASN A 616 -3.70 20.96 22.12
C ASN A 616 -2.47 20.13 21.69
N GLN A 617 -2.60 19.25 20.69
CA GLN A 617 -1.53 18.30 20.30
C GLN A 617 -0.17 18.96 20.00
N LYS A 618 -0.16 20.19 19.48
CA LYS A 618 1.07 20.95 19.17
C LYS A 618 1.73 21.58 20.41
N GLN A 619 1.08 21.52 21.56
CA GLN A 619 1.45 22.21 22.79
C GLN A 619 1.66 21.23 23.96
N LEU A 620 1.94 19.95 23.68
CA LEU A 620 2.20 18.92 24.69
C LEU A 620 3.61 19.06 25.31
N THR A 621 3.86 20.20 25.94
CA THR A 621 5.11 20.50 26.65
C THR A 621 4.93 20.24 28.14
N ARG A 622 6.03 19.99 28.85
CA ARG A 622 5.98 19.75 30.30
C ARG A 622 5.29 20.89 31.07
N PRO A 623 5.59 22.19 30.83
CA PRO A 623 4.89 23.27 31.51
C PRO A 623 3.36 23.23 31.30
N ASN A 624 2.91 22.97 30.08
CA ASN A 624 1.48 22.91 29.78
C ASN A 624 0.80 21.71 30.43
N LEU A 625 1.44 20.54 30.42
CA LEU A 625 0.93 19.35 31.11
C LEU A 625 0.84 19.57 32.62
N GLU A 626 1.83 20.24 33.22
CA GLU A 626 1.80 20.61 34.63
C GLU A 626 0.67 21.60 34.94
N THR A 627 0.48 22.63 34.10
CA THR A 627 -0.63 23.59 34.24
C THR A 627 -1.98 22.88 34.17
N TRP A 628 -2.20 22.03 33.16
CA TRP A 628 -3.48 21.32 33.01
C TRP A 628 -3.74 20.31 34.14
N ALA A 629 -2.69 19.69 34.69
CA ALA A 629 -2.81 18.80 35.84
C ALA A 629 -3.13 19.60 37.12
N GLN A 630 -2.49 20.76 37.30
CA GLN A 630 -2.75 21.67 38.42
C GLN A 630 -4.20 22.18 38.42
N GLU A 631 -4.74 22.52 37.25
CA GLU A 631 -6.14 22.94 37.07
C GLU A 631 -7.15 21.83 37.48
N LEU A 632 -6.73 20.56 37.49
CA LEU A 632 -7.53 19.43 37.95
C LEU A 632 -7.27 19.08 39.43
N GLY A 633 -6.54 19.94 40.15
CA GLY A 633 -6.25 19.79 41.57
C GLY A 633 -5.31 18.64 41.92
N VAL A 634 -4.50 18.16 40.97
CA VAL A 634 -3.49 17.09 41.16
C VAL A 634 -2.41 17.55 42.15
N ASN A 635 -1.89 16.63 42.97
CA ASN A 635 -0.75 16.90 43.84
C ASN A 635 0.50 17.12 42.96
N MET A 636 0.88 18.39 42.78
CA MET A 636 1.94 18.79 41.87
C MET A 636 3.34 18.28 42.23
N PRO A 637 3.77 18.27 43.51
CA PRO A 637 5.03 17.61 43.89
C PRO A 637 5.09 16.14 43.45
N LYS A 638 4.05 15.35 43.77
CA LYS A 638 3.97 13.94 43.37
C LYS A 638 3.91 13.77 41.85
N PHE A 639 3.16 14.63 41.17
CA PHE A 639 3.04 14.59 39.71
C PHE A 639 4.36 14.89 38.99
N LYS A 640 5.08 15.93 39.42
CA LYS A 640 6.39 16.28 38.88
C LYS A 640 7.39 15.16 39.12
N GLU A 641 7.42 14.61 40.34
CA GLU A 641 8.25 13.47 40.68
C GLU A 641 7.93 12.24 39.81
N ALA A 642 6.65 11.95 39.56
CA ALA A 642 6.23 10.85 38.70
C ALA A 642 6.70 11.03 37.25
N LEU A 643 6.70 12.26 36.73
CA LEU A 643 7.23 12.57 35.40
C LEU A 643 8.77 12.51 35.36
N ASP A 644 9.44 13.04 36.38
CA ASP A 644 10.90 13.03 36.48
C ASP A 644 11.47 11.60 36.59
N LYS A 645 10.79 10.74 37.34
CA LYS A 645 11.18 9.33 37.55
C LYS A 645 10.60 8.37 36.50
N GLU A 646 9.80 8.88 35.59
CA GLU A 646 9.04 8.09 34.62
C GLU A 646 8.23 6.93 35.24
N THR A 647 7.57 7.15 36.39
CA THR A 647 6.93 6.11 37.22
C THR A 647 5.97 5.20 36.43
N HIS A 648 5.28 5.76 35.43
CA HIS A 648 4.25 5.05 34.65
C HIS A 648 4.77 4.39 33.38
N LYS A 649 6.05 4.56 33.06
CA LYS A 649 6.63 4.06 31.81
C LYS A 649 6.49 2.55 31.66
N ALA A 650 6.85 1.78 32.69
CA ALA A 650 6.76 0.33 32.66
C ALA A 650 5.31 -0.15 32.46
N PHE A 651 4.34 0.51 33.11
CA PHE A 651 2.92 0.22 32.95
C PHE A 651 2.44 0.52 31.52
N ILE A 652 2.83 1.67 30.96
CA ILE A 652 2.49 2.06 29.58
C ILE A 652 3.13 1.11 28.56
N GLU A 653 4.38 0.71 28.75
CA GLU A 653 5.07 -0.25 27.87
C GLU A 653 4.39 -1.63 27.89
N GLN A 654 3.89 -2.07 29.05
CA GLN A 654 3.09 -3.29 29.19
C GLN A 654 1.74 -3.17 28.49
N ILE A 655 1.04 -2.04 28.64
CA ILE A 655 -0.21 -1.78 27.91
C ILE A 655 0.02 -1.73 26.41
N GLN A 656 1.11 -1.12 25.94
CA GLN A 656 1.49 -1.13 24.54
C GLN A 656 1.76 -2.54 24.03
N LEU A 657 2.40 -3.38 24.85
CA LEU A 657 2.61 -4.79 24.52
C LEU A 657 1.28 -5.53 24.42
N LEU A 658 0.38 -5.36 25.38
CA LEU A 658 -0.98 -5.90 25.35
C LEU A 658 -1.77 -5.42 24.12
N ALA A 659 -1.74 -4.13 23.83
CA ALA A 659 -2.36 -3.54 22.64
C ALA A 659 -1.80 -4.19 21.35
N ARG A 660 -0.48 -4.42 21.29
CA ARG A 660 0.15 -5.13 20.16
C ARG A 660 -0.34 -6.58 20.06
N THR A 661 -0.47 -7.31 21.18
CA THR A 661 -0.94 -8.71 21.14
C THR A 661 -2.38 -8.80 20.63
N ILE A 662 -3.25 -7.88 21.03
CA ILE A 662 -4.66 -7.87 20.58
C ILE A 662 -4.84 -7.29 19.19
N GLY A 663 -3.81 -6.68 18.59
CA GLY A 663 -3.78 -6.32 17.17
C GLY A 663 -3.94 -4.85 16.88
N VAL A 664 -3.70 -3.99 17.87
CA VAL A 664 -3.52 -2.56 17.64
C VAL A 664 -2.26 -2.37 16.79
N GLN A 665 -2.46 -2.00 15.52
CA GLN A 665 -1.38 -1.73 14.55
C GLN A 665 -1.15 -0.24 14.31
N GLY A 666 -2.02 0.61 14.86
CA GLY A 666 -2.01 2.06 14.76
C GLY A 666 -3.15 2.65 15.59
N THR A 667 -3.23 3.97 15.67
CA THR A 667 -4.25 4.67 16.46
C THR A 667 -5.11 5.59 15.58
N PRO A 668 -6.42 5.76 15.89
CA PRO A 668 -7.14 5.01 16.91
C PRO A 668 -7.43 3.57 16.45
N ALA A 669 -7.37 2.62 17.40
CA ALA A 669 -7.89 1.27 17.24
C ALA A 669 -9.05 1.08 18.22
N VAL A 670 -10.19 0.57 17.77
CA VAL A 670 -11.42 0.53 18.57
C VAL A 670 -12.05 -0.85 18.50
N TYR A 671 -12.41 -1.37 19.67
CA TYR A 671 -13.14 -2.63 19.84
C TYR A 671 -14.42 -2.36 20.62
N VAL A 672 -15.54 -2.92 20.18
CA VAL A 672 -16.81 -2.90 20.92
C VAL A 672 -17.14 -4.34 21.32
N ASN A 673 -17.14 -4.64 22.62
CA ASN A 673 -17.26 -6.01 23.15
C ASN A 673 -16.33 -7.02 22.45
N GLY A 674 -15.10 -6.60 22.14
CA GLY A 674 -14.09 -7.43 21.45
C GLY A 674 -14.23 -7.52 19.93
N LYS A 675 -15.28 -6.94 19.33
CA LYS A 675 -15.41 -6.80 17.87
C LYS A 675 -14.59 -5.60 17.38
N PHE A 676 -13.62 -5.83 16.50
CA PHE A 676 -12.75 -4.78 15.97
C PHE A 676 -13.45 -3.97 14.87
N LEU A 677 -13.41 -2.63 14.94
CA LEU A 677 -14.05 -1.77 13.97
C LEU A 677 -13.08 -1.29 12.88
N LEU A 678 -13.34 -1.65 11.61
CA LEU A 678 -12.64 -1.06 10.45
C LEU A 678 -13.40 0.17 9.95
N GLY A 679 -12.74 1.31 9.91
CA GLY A 679 -13.27 2.52 9.27
C GLY A 679 -13.22 3.74 10.17
N ARG A 680 -13.24 4.92 9.55
CA ARG A 680 -13.37 6.21 10.24
C ARG A 680 -14.77 6.77 9.96
N GLY A 681 -15.56 7.04 10.99
CA GLY A 681 -16.82 7.77 10.86
C GLY A 681 -17.88 7.47 11.95
N MET A 682 -18.64 8.50 12.32
CA MET A 682 -19.70 8.49 13.34
C MET A 682 -20.72 7.34 13.20
N PRO A 683 -21.26 7.01 12.01
CA PRO A 683 -22.37 6.06 11.92
C PRO A 683 -21.97 4.62 12.23
N ILE A 684 -20.73 4.23 11.92
CA ILE A 684 -20.24 2.85 12.14
C ILE A 684 -20.00 2.62 13.64
N PHE A 685 -19.38 3.59 14.31
CA PHE A 685 -19.08 3.48 15.73
C PHE A 685 -20.35 3.53 16.58
N ARG A 686 -21.27 4.46 16.27
CA ARG A 686 -22.57 4.56 16.95
C ARG A 686 -23.40 3.29 16.77
N ARG A 687 -23.54 2.82 15.53
CA ARG A 687 -24.26 1.58 15.20
C ARG A 687 -23.69 0.37 15.93
N ALA A 688 -22.37 0.22 15.99
CA ALA A 688 -21.75 -0.89 16.70
C ALA A 688 -22.05 -0.88 18.21
N ILE A 689 -22.09 0.30 18.83
CA ILE A 689 -22.46 0.45 20.25
C ILE A 689 -23.94 0.15 20.45
N ASP A 690 -24.83 0.67 19.60
CA ASP A 690 -26.27 0.42 19.71
C ASP A 690 -26.60 -1.06 19.47
N GLU A 691 -25.96 -1.72 18.49
CA GLU A 691 -26.06 -3.17 18.27
C GLU A 691 -25.57 -3.97 19.50
N ALA A 692 -24.45 -3.56 20.10
CA ALA A 692 -23.91 -4.23 21.28
C ALA A 692 -24.80 -4.04 22.52
N LEU A 693 -25.43 -2.87 22.68
CA LEU A 693 -26.38 -2.60 23.76
C LEU A 693 -27.64 -3.47 23.61
N THR A 694 -28.17 -3.61 22.40
CA THR A 694 -29.31 -4.50 22.12
C THR A 694 -28.96 -5.96 22.42
N ALA A 695 -27.82 -6.44 21.92
CA ALA A 695 -27.37 -7.82 22.16
C ALA A 695 -27.13 -8.10 23.66
N ALA A 696 -26.59 -7.13 24.39
CA ALA A 696 -26.41 -7.22 25.84
C ALA A 696 -27.75 -7.30 26.59
N ALA A 697 -28.74 -6.50 26.19
CA ALA A 697 -30.08 -6.54 26.78
C ALA A 697 -30.77 -7.89 26.51
N GLU A 698 -30.64 -8.44 25.31
CA GLU A 698 -31.14 -9.77 24.97
C GLU A 698 -30.46 -10.87 25.78
N MET A 699 -29.14 -10.79 25.98
CA MET A 699 -28.39 -11.74 26.80
C MET A 699 -28.84 -11.73 28.27
N MET A 700 -29.00 -10.54 28.87
CA MET A 700 -29.50 -10.41 30.25
C MET A 700 -30.96 -10.86 30.37
N LYS A 701 -31.77 -10.65 29.34
CA LYS A 701 -33.15 -11.15 29.30
C LYS A 701 -33.21 -12.68 29.19
N ALA A 702 -32.33 -13.29 28.39
CA ALA A 702 -32.25 -14.73 28.21
C ALA A 702 -31.69 -15.46 29.44
N ASN A 703 -30.83 -14.79 30.22
CA ASN A 703 -30.30 -15.31 31.47
C ASN A 703 -30.24 -14.20 32.55
N PRO A 704 -31.27 -14.10 33.41
CA PRO A 704 -31.35 -13.08 34.47
C PRO A 704 -30.22 -13.13 35.51
N ALA A 705 -29.41 -14.19 35.55
CA ALA A 705 -28.24 -14.27 36.43
C ALA A 705 -27.04 -13.46 35.90
N ILE A 706 -27.05 -13.02 34.63
CA ILE A 706 -26.01 -12.17 34.04
C ILE A 706 -26.32 -10.71 34.41
N THR A 707 -25.48 -10.11 35.24
CA THR A 707 -25.56 -8.67 35.56
C THR A 707 -24.88 -7.82 34.48
N SER A 708 -25.21 -6.53 34.40
CA SER A 708 -24.66 -5.58 33.42
C SER A 708 -23.13 -5.64 33.34
N ASP A 709 -22.45 -5.59 34.48
CA ASP A 709 -20.99 -5.61 34.59
C ASP A 709 -20.36 -6.97 34.21
N LYS A 710 -21.18 -8.01 34.06
CA LYS A 710 -20.76 -9.37 33.68
C LYS A 710 -21.01 -9.71 32.22
N VAL A 711 -21.80 -8.93 31.49
CA VAL A 711 -22.07 -9.15 30.06
C VAL A 711 -20.77 -9.28 29.25
N TYR A 712 -19.80 -8.40 29.48
CA TYR A 712 -18.52 -8.47 28.77
C TYR A 712 -17.75 -9.76 29.11
N GLU A 713 -17.72 -10.16 30.38
CA GLU A 713 -17.05 -11.40 30.79
C GLU A 713 -17.69 -12.62 30.13
N GLU A 714 -19.02 -12.66 30.03
CA GLU A 714 -19.77 -13.72 29.35
C GLU A 714 -19.47 -13.78 27.85
N ILE A 715 -19.44 -12.63 27.15
CA ILE A 715 -19.06 -12.55 25.73
C ILE A 715 -17.63 -13.07 25.52
N MET A 716 -16.70 -12.75 26.44
CA MET A 716 -15.31 -13.17 26.31
C MET A 716 -15.09 -14.68 26.48
N LYS A 717 -16.05 -15.43 27.08
CA LYS A 717 -15.95 -16.89 27.20
C LYS A 717 -15.94 -17.58 25.83
N THR A 718 -16.77 -17.10 24.90
CA THR A 718 -16.92 -17.65 23.54
C THR A 718 -16.09 -16.90 22.49
N ALA A 719 -15.46 -15.78 22.87
CA ALA A 719 -14.58 -15.01 22.00
C ALA A 719 -13.36 -15.82 21.54
N GLU A 720 -12.94 -15.60 20.30
CA GLU A 720 -11.80 -16.31 19.75
C GLU A 720 -10.53 -15.97 20.54
N PRO A 721 -9.77 -16.98 21.00
CA PRO A 721 -8.44 -16.74 21.52
C PRO A 721 -7.61 -16.24 20.34
N LYS A 722 -7.18 -14.98 20.43
CA LYS A 722 -6.31 -14.47 19.37
C LYS A 722 -5.00 -15.25 19.41
N ALA A 723 -4.49 -15.66 18.25
CA ALA A 723 -3.12 -16.16 18.14
C ALA A 723 -2.17 -15.13 18.77
N ILE A 724 -1.62 -15.49 19.93
CA ILE A 724 -0.70 -14.66 20.70
C ILE A 724 0.52 -14.44 19.82
N TRP A 725 0.68 -13.22 19.29
CA TRP A 725 1.90 -12.85 18.59
C TRP A 725 2.93 -12.47 19.66
N ILE A 726 3.70 -13.45 20.14
CA ILE A 726 4.93 -13.20 20.88
C ILE A 726 5.95 -12.70 19.84
N ALA A 727 6.43 -11.46 19.98
CA ALA A 727 7.54 -10.99 19.17
C ALA A 727 8.78 -11.87 19.44
N PRO A 728 9.57 -12.25 18.42
CA PRO A 728 10.91 -12.76 18.71
C PRO A 728 11.71 -11.67 19.45
N PRO A 729 12.58 -12.03 20.40
CA PRO A 729 13.42 -11.05 21.10
C PRO A 729 14.30 -10.31 20.08
N ASP A 730 14.58 -9.05 20.35
CA ASP A 730 15.44 -8.22 19.50
C ASP A 730 16.85 -8.81 19.36
N ALA A 731 17.56 -8.41 18.30
CA ALA A 731 18.74 -9.04 17.68
C ALA A 731 20.02 -9.16 18.54
N ASP A 732 19.92 -9.04 19.87
CA ASP A 732 21.05 -8.93 20.78
C ASP A 732 21.13 -10.12 21.78
N GLY A 733 20.29 -11.15 21.61
CA GLY A 733 20.51 -12.46 22.23
C GLY A 733 20.26 -12.56 23.75
N ALA A 734 19.57 -11.60 24.38
CA ALA A 734 19.23 -11.66 25.80
C ALA A 734 17.72 -11.45 26.03
N GLY A 735 16.91 -12.49 25.83
CA GLY A 735 15.48 -12.43 26.16
C GLY A 735 14.83 -13.81 26.13
N ALA A 736 14.63 -14.40 27.31
CA ALA A 736 13.81 -15.60 27.49
C ALA A 736 12.37 -15.36 27.01
N PRO A 737 11.59 -16.42 26.67
CA PRO A 737 10.17 -16.27 26.34
C PRO A 737 9.47 -15.48 27.44
N VAL A 738 8.82 -14.38 27.06
CA VAL A 738 7.99 -13.59 27.99
C VAL A 738 6.81 -14.47 28.37
N GLN A 739 6.98 -15.27 29.42
CA GLN A 739 5.84 -15.61 30.24
C GLN A 739 5.22 -14.29 30.68
N ILE A 740 3.91 -14.14 30.54
CA ILE A 740 3.16 -13.10 31.25
C ILE A 740 3.20 -13.49 32.74
N GLN A 741 4.38 -13.49 33.35
CA GLN A 741 4.53 -13.56 34.79
C GLN A 741 4.07 -12.21 35.31
N LYS A 742 2.96 -12.23 36.05
CA LYS A 742 2.42 -11.19 36.92
C LYS A 742 2.71 -9.76 36.46
N ILE A 743 1.70 -9.09 35.90
CA ILE A 743 1.68 -7.63 35.82
C ILE A 743 1.89 -7.10 37.24
N ASN A 744 3.11 -6.63 37.52
CA ASN A 744 3.48 -6.14 38.82
C ASN A 744 2.92 -4.73 38.92
N VAL A 745 1.75 -4.63 39.54
CA VAL A 745 1.14 -3.35 39.86
C VAL A 745 1.87 -2.81 41.08
N PRO A 746 2.46 -1.60 41.02
CA PRO A 746 3.04 -0.99 42.20
C PRO A 746 1.97 -0.88 43.30
N GLY A 747 2.17 -1.54 44.45
CA GLY A 747 1.35 -1.31 45.64
C GLY A 747 0.68 -2.50 46.35
N THR A 748 0.96 -3.77 46.05
CA THR A 748 0.39 -4.89 46.85
C THR A 748 1.44 -5.95 47.24
N PRO A 749 1.68 -6.21 48.55
CA PRO A 749 2.56 -7.27 49.00
C PRO A 749 1.84 -8.63 49.08
N GLY A 750 2.46 -9.68 48.55
CA GLY A 750 2.23 -11.08 48.93
C GLY A 750 1.02 -11.80 48.31
N GLY A 751 1.30 -12.78 47.44
CA GLY A 751 0.31 -13.77 46.98
C GLY A 751 1.01 -14.94 46.25
N ALA A 752 0.93 -16.13 46.85
CA ALA A 752 1.67 -17.35 46.52
C ALA A 752 1.52 -17.83 45.05
N PRO A 753 2.52 -18.55 44.48
CA PRO A 753 2.46 -19.04 43.11
C PRO A 753 1.58 -20.30 42.96
N LEU A 754 0.69 -20.31 41.95
CA LEU A 754 0.06 -21.54 41.43
C LEU A 754 0.94 -22.11 40.31
N GLY A 755 1.14 -23.43 40.34
CA GLY A 755 2.09 -24.16 39.49
C GLY A 755 1.76 -24.19 37.98
N PRO A 756 2.69 -24.70 37.16
CA PRO A 756 2.56 -24.69 35.70
C PRO A 756 1.48 -25.66 35.20
N ILE A 757 0.69 -25.20 34.22
CA ILE A 757 -0.31 -25.99 33.49
C ILE A 757 0.39 -26.89 32.48
N ALA A 758 0.12 -28.21 32.54
CA ALA A 758 0.71 -29.22 31.67
C ALA A 758 0.13 -29.18 30.24
N PRO A 759 0.92 -29.56 29.20
CA PRO A 759 0.44 -29.64 27.82
C PRO A 759 -0.40 -30.91 27.57
N ASN A 760 -1.51 -30.76 26.86
CA ASN A 760 -2.49 -31.80 26.56
C ASN A 760 -1.93 -32.85 25.57
N ARG A 761 -2.06 -34.15 25.90
CA ARG A 761 -1.69 -35.32 25.08
C ARG A 761 -2.93 -36.03 24.51
N GLY A 762 -2.81 -36.55 23.28
CA GLY A 762 -3.70 -37.56 22.65
C GLY A 762 -4.49 -37.01 21.45
N ILE A 763 -4.63 -37.66 20.29
CA ILE A 763 -4.67 -39.10 19.96
C ILE A 763 -4.14 -39.33 18.52
N ILE A 764 -3.34 -40.38 18.32
CA ILE A 764 -2.93 -40.96 17.02
C ILE A 764 -3.45 -42.42 17.00
N PRO A 765 -4.05 -42.95 15.90
CA PRO A 765 -4.17 -44.39 15.72
C PRO A 765 -3.08 -44.96 14.79
N ALA A 766 -2.32 -45.88 15.38
CA ALA A 766 -1.64 -47.09 14.88
C ALA A 766 -1.18 -47.23 13.40
N THR A 767 0.12 -47.51 13.25
CA THR A 767 0.79 -48.18 12.12
C THR A 767 0.64 -49.70 12.15
N PRO A 768 0.69 -50.38 10.98
CA PRO A 768 1.52 -51.59 10.82
C PRO A 768 2.23 -51.64 9.43
N PRO A 769 3.07 -52.65 9.13
CA PRO A 769 4.47 -52.82 9.56
C PRO A 769 5.48 -52.72 8.38
N GLN A 770 6.76 -52.62 8.73
CA GLN A 770 7.89 -52.52 7.81
C GLN A 770 8.19 -53.83 7.07
N ILE A 771 8.59 -53.72 5.78
CA ILE A 771 9.30 -54.76 5.03
C ILE A 771 10.56 -54.13 4.44
N GLY A 772 11.71 -54.76 4.73
CA GLY A 772 13.06 -54.32 4.34
C GLY A 772 13.40 -54.50 2.86
N PRO A 773 14.64 -54.14 2.46
CA PRO A 773 14.99 -53.86 1.07
C PRO A 773 15.34 -55.13 0.30
N ARG A 774 14.77 -55.29 -0.91
CA ARG A 774 15.24 -56.25 -1.91
C ARG A 774 15.92 -55.50 -3.06
N ILE A 775 17.20 -55.81 -3.23
CA ILE A 775 18.05 -55.45 -4.37
C ILE A 775 17.72 -56.40 -5.53
N VAL A 776 17.47 -55.86 -6.73
CA VAL A 776 17.42 -56.60 -8.02
C VAL A 776 17.99 -55.68 -9.12
N PRO A 777 18.81 -56.20 -10.08
CA PRO A 777 19.73 -55.39 -10.88
C PRO A 777 19.11 -54.77 -12.13
N VAL A 778 19.70 -53.65 -12.57
CA VAL A 778 19.38 -52.92 -13.79
C VAL A 778 19.92 -53.66 -15.02
N ARG A 779 19.04 -53.94 -16.00
CA ARG A 779 19.38 -54.41 -17.35
C ARG A 779 19.35 -53.21 -18.31
N PRO A 780 20.29 -53.05 -19.27
CA PRO A 780 20.35 -51.89 -20.14
C PRO A 780 19.31 -51.97 -21.27
N GLN A 781 18.67 -50.84 -21.60
CA GLN A 781 17.83 -50.69 -22.80
C GLN A 781 18.62 -50.06 -23.96
N PRO A 782 18.35 -50.46 -25.22
CA PRO A 782 19.10 -50.04 -26.41
C PRO A 782 18.68 -48.67 -26.96
N GLY A 783 19.63 -47.98 -27.59
CA GLY A 783 19.50 -46.62 -28.10
C GLY A 783 18.52 -46.46 -29.27
N LEU A 784 17.87 -45.29 -29.30
CA LEU A 784 17.04 -44.81 -30.40
C LEU A 784 17.88 -43.95 -31.37
N PRO A 785 17.59 -43.98 -32.69
CA PRO A 785 18.36 -43.29 -33.73
C PRO A 785 18.08 -41.76 -33.79
N PRO A 786 18.97 -40.97 -34.43
CA PRO A 786 18.89 -39.52 -34.45
C PRO A 786 17.75 -38.97 -35.32
N MET A 787 17.08 -37.91 -34.84
CA MET A 787 16.07 -37.15 -35.59
C MET A 787 16.70 -36.28 -36.69
N ALA A 788 16.03 -36.24 -37.84
CA ALA A 788 16.39 -35.48 -39.03
C ALA A 788 16.28 -33.94 -38.86
N PRO A 789 17.02 -33.14 -39.64
CA PRO A 789 17.01 -31.68 -39.56
C PRO A 789 15.72 -31.05 -40.13
N ALA A 790 15.34 -29.89 -39.58
CA ALA A 790 14.15 -29.14 -39.94
C ALA A 790 14.20 -28.57 -41.38
N PRO A 791 13.05 -28.45 -42.07
CA PRO A 791 12.98 -27.88 -43.41
C PRO A 791 13.14 -26.35 -43.42
N ALA A 792 13.77 -25.84 -44.48
CA ALA A 792 14.05 -24.42 -44.70
C ALA A 792 12.77 -23.58 -44.92
N PRO A 793 12.77 -22.28 -44.54
CA PRO A 793 11.63 -21.39 -44.75
C PRO A 793 11.39 -21.06 -46.24
N ALA A 794 10.12 -20.97 -46.62
CA ALA A 794 9.67 -20.66 -47.99
C ALA A 794 10.07 -19.23 -48.43
N PRO A 795 10.36 -19.02 -49.73
CA PRO A 795 10.71 -17.70 -50.27
C PRO A 795 9.49 -16.77 -50.34
N ALA A 796 9.74 -15.46 -50.16
CA ALA A 796 8.73 -14.41 -50.21
C ALA A 796 8.08 -14.26 -51.61
N PRO A 797 6.79 -13.90 -51.70
CA PRO A 797 6.13 -13.68 -52.98
C PRO A 797 6.65 -12.42 -53.69
N ALA A 798 6.83 -12.54 -55.01
CA ALA A 798 7.27 -11.46 -55.90
C ALA A 798 6.25 -10.31 -55.98
N PRO A 799 6.69 -9.05 -56.19
CA PRO A 799 5.79 -7.92 -56.37
C PRO A 799 5.02 -8.03 -57.70
N ALA A 800 3.73 -7.71 -57.65
CA ALA A 800 2.86 -7.65 -58.82
C ALA A 800 3.31 -6.56 -59.81
N PRO A 801 3.19 -6.78 -61.13
CA PRO A 801 3.60 -5.81 -62.14
C PRO A 801 2.67 -4.60 -62.16
N ALA A 802 3.26 -3.41 -62.22
CA ALA A 802 2.55 -2.19 -62.57
C ALA A 802 2.24 -2.19 -64.08
N ASN A 803 0.99 -1.87 -64.45
CA ASN A 803 0.63 -1.20 -65.71
C ASN A 803 -0.88 -0.91 -65.80
N PRO A 804 -1.31 0.13 -66.55
CA PRO A 804 -0.57 1.26 -67.13
C PRO A 804 -0.82 2.60 -66.40
#